data_AF-A0A0R2HZL1-F1
#
_entry.id   AF-A0A0R2HZL1-F1
#
_cell.length_a   1.000
_cell.length_b   1.000
_cell.length_c   1.000
_cell.angle_alpha   90.00
_cell.angle_beta   90.00
_cell.angle_gamma   90.00
#
_symmetry.space_group_name_H-M   'P 1'
#
loop_
_entity.id
_entity.type
_entity.pdbx_description
1 polymer ?
#
loop_
_entity_poly.entity_id
_entity_poly.type
_entity_poly.pdbx_seq_one_letter_code
_entity_poly.pdbx_strand_id
1 'polypeptide(L)'
;MNENGNNGFKKPALTLWSTIFTFSASLLLLQGAAHAATQNDVAANNHKAVVSGNNKDNNANNNQSGNIVLNQNSSAAVNNESSATNSASAAQNTQTVVKVPTNTVNDSASSAQSSAASSSANVVNSTATTTTLNVAKMQPSFAAVNMRVNLATSASSSDDGLRNLDASQRAFLDSIKSGAMDGWRKYGVLPSLTAAQAILESAWGRSALSTEGHNLFGIKGSYNGQSIYMMTREVYGGSSVYVNAAFRRYANNSESVADHGYFLASNSRYHNLLWKTNYRDVTYLIRADGYATDPGYTVALNNLIERYNLNAWDGEAMNTNIGNLDAMYAGTDGQIHISGWHASNKYDSKMHHFIIILDKTTGHEIYRQEVAGVYRQDVQNAYPTSKISGWGGYSLAMPYNASIAGHSLQVVSRYTYNNNGEPNGGDDYYFDPVAMNANYAYLDNFKVNGSKIDVSGWNANDMTIKDGHHYIILFDHTTNKEVARHEVTNGNSADVANVHSDVYGADHSRFSTSFDYTPAIAGHDLQIISRYTASSDGNSDYSDYWFDPVSFNANDAYLDNFKVDTADGKLYVSGWNANDMSVKYQRHFIILYDETTGREIARKEVQNGDSEDVANAGFGDDYGSNHCRFSAEFTYDPSVAGHKLAVISRYTSSNDGNSNYSDYWFSPKTITFANDAWLDNFKLSNGKIIASGWNANDLSSQYKKHYVILYDATTHKEVSRQVVNNQSSVDVYNNGYSNVYGAKDCRFQASFDYDPSLAGHDLQIVSRYTSSDDGNSNYSDYWFSPQEFNFVNAGYLDEFSENDDGEIDVTGWNANDFSSSYNKHYVILFDATTGKEVARKLVPTFGSNDVYNAGYQNVYNSNKCRFTTNFSIPAKLKGHSLRIISRYTSSNDGNSNYSDLWFAPKVFR
;
A
#
# COMPACT_ATOMS: atom_id res chain seq x y z
N MET A 1 -34.26 -44.60 7.88
CA MET A 1 -34.54 -43.85 9.12
C MET A 1 -34.01 -42.44 8.87
N ASN A 2 -34.72 -41.58 8.11
CA ASN A 2 -36.03 -40.96 8.34
C ASN A 2 -35.86 -39.75 9.30
N GLU A 3 -36.35 -38.53 9.01
CA GLU A 3 -37.29 -38.14 7.94
C GLU A 3 -37.22 -36.66 7.49
N ASN A 4 -37.55 -36.49 6.20
CA ASN A 4 -38.03 -35.33 5.42
C ASN A 4 -38.29 -33.95 6.06
N GLY A 5 -38.02 -32.89 5.27
CA GLY A 5 -38.47 -31.50 5.52
C GLY A 5 -38.33 -30.59 4.30
N ASN A 6 -39.07 -30.87 3.22
CA ASN A 6 -38.93 -30.17 1.92
C ASN A 6 -39.84 -28.92 1.82
N ASN A 7 -39.31 -27.82 1.29
CA ASN A 7 -40.05 -26.81 0.51
C ASN A 7 -39.09 -25.79 -0.14
N GLY A 8 -39.35 -25.39 -1.39
CA GLY A 8 -38.61 -24.31 -2.04
C GLY A 8 -39.36 -23.73 -3.24
N PHE A 9 -39.12 -22.46 -3.57
CA PHE A 9 -39.64 -21.84 -4.80
C PHE A 9 -38.71 -20.76 -5.40
N LYS A 10 -38.79 -20.67 -6.73
CA LYS A 10 -38.00 -19.99 -7.77
C LYS A 10 -37.58 -18.51 -7.54
N LYS A 11 -36.48 -18.12 -8.23
CA LYS A 11 -36.08 -16.72 -8.55
C LYS A 11 -37.13 -15.98 -9.41
N PRO A 12 -37.13 -14.64 -9.42
CA PRO A 12 -36.49 -13.85 -10.50
C PRO A 12 -35.34 -12.97 -9.96
N ALA A 13 -34.19 -12.80 -10.64
CA ALA A 13 -33.94 -12.05 -11.88
C ALA A 13 -34.02 -10.51 -11.69
N LEU A 14 -32.86 -9.86 -11.50
CA LEU A 14 -32.66 -8.43 -11.72
C LEU A 14 -32.08 -8.22 -13.12
N THR A 15 -32.76 -7.45 -13.96
CA THR A 15 -32.23 -6.94 -15.23
C THR A 15 -31.76 -5.49 -15.06
N LEU A 16 -30.47 -5.26 -15.25
CA LEU A 16 -29.94 -3.94 -15.56
C LEU A 16 -30.49 -3.50 -16.92
N TRP A 17 -31.02 -2.28 -17.01
CA TRP A 17 -31.22 -1.58 -18.29
C TRP A 17 -30.91 -0.10 -18.11
N SER A 18 -30.12 0.44 -19.02
CA SER A 18 -29.60 1.81 -18.98
C SER A 18 -30.61 2.81 -19.53
N THR A 19 -30.68 4.01 -18.95
CA THR A 19 -31.26 5.16 -19.66
C THR A 19 -30.42 6.40 -19.38
N ILE A 20 -29.80 6.91 -20.45
CA ILE A 20 -29.07 8.17 -20.46
C ILE A 20 -30.08 9.29 -20.68
N PHE A 21 -29.96 10.40 -19.93
CA PHE A 21 -30.50 11.68 -20.38
C PHE A 21 -29.45 12.78 -20.23
N THR A 22 -29.03 13.33 -21.35
CA THR A 22 -28.10 14.45 -21.45
C THR A 22 -28.84 15.77 -21.47
N PHE A 23 -28.31 16.78 -20.79
CA PHE A 23 -28.44 18.17 -21.23
C PHE A 23 -27.12 18.92 -21.03
N SER A 24 -26.39 19.10 -22.14
CA SER A 24 -25.50 20.26 -22.36
C SER A 24 -26.36 21.53 -22.39
N ALA A 25 -25.90 22.78 -22.32
CA ALA A 25 -24.60 23.45 -22.47
C ALA A 25 -24.82 24.91 -21.98
N SER A 26 -23.86 25.82 -21.79
CA SER A 26 -22.41 25.82 -21.62
C SER A 26 -21.99 27.26 -21.27
N LEU A 27 -20.89 27.45 -20.52
CA LEU A 27 -19.93 28.50 -20.88
C LEU A 27 -18.52 28.06 -20.49
N LEU A 28 -17.51 28.50 -21.25
CA LEU A 28 -16.25 27.78 -21.42
C LEU A 28 -15.06 28.72 -21.60
N LEU A 29 -14.04 28.56 -20.74
CA LEU A 29 -12.62 28.93 -20.87
C LEU A 29 -11.89 27.91 -19.96
N LEU A 30 -11.22 26.85 -20.43
CA LEU A 30 -10.15 26.72 -21.45
C LEU A 30 -8.90 27.51 -21.03
N GLN A 31 -7.68 26.96 -20.94
CA GLN A 31 -7.06 25.71 -21.46
C GLN A 31 -6.36 24.96 -20.29
N GLY A 32 -5.88 23.70 -20.32
CA GLY A 32 -5.43 22.75 -21.37
C GLY A 32 -3.99 22.30 -21.03
N ALA A 33 -3.52 21.06 -21.20
CA ALA A 33 -4.07 19.83 -21.79
C ALA A 33 -3.52 18.58 -21.02
N ALA A 34 -4.25 17.46 -20.90
CA ALA A 34 -4.13 16.19 -21.68
C ALA A 34 -2.77 15.45 -21.56
N HIS A 35 -2.68 14.11 -21.51
CA HIS A 35 -3.57 13.04 -21.99
C HIS A 35 -3.76 11.88 -20.97
N ALA A 36 -4.67 10.94 -21.28
CA ALA A 36 -4.95 9.73 -20.49
C ALA A 36 -4.61 8.43 -21.24
N ALA A 37 -4.36 7.35 -20.50
CA ALA A 37 -4.32 5.96 -20.98
C ALA A 37 -4.86 4.99 -19.90
N THR A 38 -5.36 3.83 -20.33
CA THR A 38 -6.33 2.97 -19.58
C THR A 38 -5.75 1.79 -18.80
N GLN A 39 -6.40 1.46 -17.67
CA GLN A 39 -6.65 0.12 -17.07
C GLN A 39 -5.55 -0.97 -17.06
N ASN A 40 -5.21 -1.47 -15.85
CA ASN A 40 -5.69 -2.77 -15.33
C ASN A 40 -5.18 -3.06 -13.90
N ASP A 41 -5.87 -3.96 -13.18
CA ASP A 41 -5.55 -4.37 -11.80
C ASP A 41 -4.43 -5.45 -11.72
N VAL A 42 -3.43 -5.24 -10.85
CA VAL A 42 -2.68 -6.29 -10.13
C VAL A 42 -2.26 -5.74 -8.75
N ALA A 43 -2.21 -6.59 -7.72
CA ALA A 43 -1.77 -6.21 -6.37
C ALA A 43 -0.26 -5.86 -6.29
N ALA A 44 0.09 -4.91 -5.41
CA ALA A 44 1.45 -4.40 -5.28
C ALA A 44 2.25 -5.07 -4.14
N ASN A 45 3.15 -5.99 -4.49
CA ASN A 45 4.24 -6.44 -3.61
C ASN A 45 5.52 -5.65 -3.94
N ASN A 46 5.86 -4.65 -3.12
CA ASN A 46 7.04 -3.80 -3.32
C ASN A 46 8.35 -4.46 -2.84
N HIS A 47 8.89 -5.42 -3.61
CA HIS A 47 10.26 -5.89 -3.40
C HIS A 47 11.27 -4.88 -3.97
N LYS A 48 12.03 -4.20 -3.11
CA LYS A 48 13.28 -3.50 -3.51
C LYS A 48 14.35 -4.54 -3.86
N ALA A 49 14.53 -4.84 -5.14
CA ALA A 49 15.61 -5.71 -5.61
C ALA A 49 16.94 -4.94 -5.71
N VAL A 50 17.95 -5.36 -4.95
CA VAL A 50 19.34 -4.87 -5.10
C VAL A 50 20.06 -5.76 -6.12
N VAL A 51 20.47 -5.18 -7.25
CA VAL A 51 21.21 -5.89 -8.29
C VAL A 51 22.71 -5.74 -8.05
N SER A 52 23.37 -6.80 -7.56
CA SER A 52 24.83 -6.88 -7.50
C SER A 52 25.36 -7.61 -8.73
N GLY A 53 26.04 -6.89 -9.62
CA GLY A 53 26.56 -7.42 -10.87
C GLY A 53 28.00 -7.92 -10.74
N ASN A 54 28.21 -9.22 -10.94
CA ASN A 54 29.54 -9.81 -11.12
C ASN A 54 29.59 -10.56 -12.46
N ASN A 55 30.41 -10.08 -13.40
CA ASN A 55 30.89 -10.89 -14.51
C ASN A 55 32.32 -10.47 -14.88
N LYS A 56 33.15 -11.43 -15.27
CA LYS A 56 34.58 -11.24 -15.55
C LYS A 56 34.90 -11.48 -17.03
N ASP A 57 35.88 -10.72 -17.51
CA ASP A 57 36.82 -11.02 -18.60
C ASP A 57 36.25 -11.62 -19.91
N ASN A 58 36.44 -11.01 -21.09
CA ASN A 58 37.78 -10.86 -21.66
C ASN A 58 37.88 -9.82 -22.81
N ASN A 59 38.80 -8.86 -22.65
CA ASN A 59 39.89 -8.52 -23.58
C ASN A 59 39.70 -8.63 -25.12
N ALA A 60 39.77 -7.49 -25.83
CA ALA A 60 40.39 -7.38 -27.16
C ALA A 60 40.91 -5.96 -27.47
N ASN A 61 41.98 -5.88 -28.28
CA ASN A 61 42.61 -4.66 -28.81
C ASN A 61 41.69 -3.90 -29.82
N ASN A 62 41.94 -2.66 -30.30
CA ASN A 62 43.25 -2.05 -30.62
C ASN A 62 43.24 -0.51 -30.81
N ASN A 63 44.45 0.06 -30.66
CA ASN A 63 45.02 1.38 -31.00
C ASN A 63 44.34 2.45 -31.88
N GLN A 64 44.72 3.71 -31.56
CA GLN A 64 44.95 4.88 -32.46
C GLN A 64 43.75 5.52 -33.18
N SER A 65 43.74 6.82 -33.53
CA SER A 65 44.58 7.99 -33.18
C SER A 65 43.82 9.29 -33.51
N GLY A 66 43.95 10.38 -32.73
CA GLY A 66 43.17 11.60 -32.99
C GLY A 66 43.57 12.81 -32.14
N ASN A 67 44.81 13.29 -32.28
CA ASN A 67 45.38 14.32 -31.42
C ASN A 67 45.10 15.76 -31.89
N ILE A 68 44.41 16.57 -31.09
CA ILE A 68 44.53 18.04 -31.09
C ILE A 68 44.78 18.51 -29.66
N VAL A 69 45.80 19.35 -29.50
CA VAL A 69 46.32 19.87 -28.23
C VAL A 69 46.21 21.40 -28.26
N LEU A 70 45.90 22.02 -27.11
CA LEU A 70 46.72 23.05 -26.43
C LEU A 70 45.99 23.41 -25.09
N ASN A 71 46.54 23.24 -23.86
CA ASN A 71 47.84 23.67 -23.28
C ASN A 71 47.80 25.22 -23.11
N GLN A 72 47.86 25.87 -21.92
CA GLN A 72 48.53 25.64 -20.62
C GLN A 72 47.81 26.41 -19.47
N ASN A 73 48.13 26.41 -18.16
CA ASN A 73 49.11 25.80 -17.22
C ASN A 73 48.47 25.96 -15.80
N SER A 74 48.90 25.38 -14.67
CA SER A 74 49.88 24.33 -14.35
C SER A 74 49.62 23.82 -12.93
N SER A 75 49.70 22.50 -12.75
CA SER A 75 50.54 21.76 -11.79
C SER A 75 50.88 22.32 -10.39
N ALA A 76 50.94 21.53 -9.31
CA ALA A 76 50.45 20.16 -9.07
C ALA A 76 50.60 19.74 -7.58
N ALA A 77 49.59 19.02 -7.06
CA ALA A 77 49.70 18.02 -5.98
C ALA A 77 50.20 18.50 -4.58
N VAL A 78 50.18 17.72 -3.48
CA VAL A 78 49.87 16.29 -3.27
C VAL A 78 48.80 16.11 -2.17
N ASN A 79 48.15 14.95 -2.20
CA ASN A 79 47.06 14.45 -1.33
C ASN A 79 47.42 14.25 0.16
N ASN A 80 46.43 13.68 0.88
CA ASN A 80 46.50 12.97 2.17
C ASN A 80 46.53 13.84 3.45
N GLU A 81 45.92 13.45 4.57
CA GLU A 81 44.81 12.50 4.87
C GLU A 81 44.49 12.63 6.39
N SER A 82 43.53 11.85 6.90
CA SER A 82 43.57 11.24 8.23
C SER A 82 43.72 12.12 9.51
N SER A 83 42.59 12.29 10.19
CA SER A 83 42.36 11.75 11.55
C SER A 83 42.87 12.47 12.81
N ALA A 84 42.18 12.10 13.91
CA ALA A 84 42.67 11.93 15.29
C ALA A 84 42.55 13.08 16.33
N THR A 85 41.58 12.87 17.24
CA THR A 85 41.70 12.91 18.72
C THR A 85 42.17 14.18 19.46
N ASN A 86 41.34 14.58 20.44
CA ASN A 86 41.76 15.41 21.58
C ASN A 86 42.72 14.66 22.53
N SER A 87 43.74 15.35 23.04
CA SER A 87 44.31 15.16 24.39
C SER A 87 45.13 16.38 24.80
N ALA A 88 45.16 16.70 26.09
CA ALA A 88 45.59 18.01 26.61
C ALA A 88 47.05 18.08 27.08
N SER A 89 47.63 19.28 27.15
CA SER A 89 48.69 19.63 28.12
C SER A 89 48.90 21.14 28.36
N ALA A 90 48.62 21.53 29.60
CA ALA A 90 49.22 22.59 30.45
C ALA A 90 50.03 23.80 29.89
N ALA A 91 49.56 24.99 30.31
CA ALA A 91 50.29 26.06 31.01
C ALA A 91 51.40 26.92 30.33
N GLN A 92 51.22 28.24 30.38
CA GLN A 92 51.92 29.19 31.29
C GLN A 92 51.20 30.58 31.28
N ASN A 93 51.01 31.27 32.43
CA ASN A 93 51.85 32.36 33.00
C ASN A 93 51.91 33.62 32.06
N THR A 94 51.73 34.88 32.49
CA THR A 94 52.04 35.50 33.81
C THR A 94 51.23 36.79 34.10
N GLN A 95 50.88 37.00 35.38
CA GLN A 95 50.51 38.22 36.13
C GLN A 95 50.33 39.61 35.45
N THR A 96 49.34 40.37 35.95
CA THR A 96 49.59 41.68 36.59
C THR A 96 48.46 42.05 37.57
N VAL A 97 48.75 42.78 38.67
CA VAL A 97 47.80 43.03 39.80
C VAL A 97 47.97 44.42 40.43
N VAL A 98 46.91 45.24 40.45
CA VAL A 98 46.70 46.42 41.34
C VAL A 98 45.17 46.71 41.45
N LYS A 99 44.55 47.22 42.54
CA LYS A 99 44.65 47.00 44.00
C LYS A 99 43.49 47.70 44.76
N VAL A 100 42.64 46.93 45.44
CA VAL A 100 41.98 47.11 46.78
C VAL A 100 41.96 48.53 47.42
N PRO A 101 40.77 49.06 47.80
CA PRO A 101 40.22 49.02 49.19
C PRO A 101 38.79 48.41 49.27
N THR A 102 38.22 47.73 50.30
CA THR A 102 38.27 47.74 51.81
C THR A 102 37.71 49.01 52.46
N ASN A 103 36.73 49.02 53.39
CA ASN A 103 35.92 47.99 54.10
C ASN A 103 34.45 48.54 54.32
N THR A 104 33.58 48.33 55.34
CA THR A 104 33.68 47.79 56.72
C THR A 104 32.29 47.48 57.37
N VAL A 105 32.06 46.23 57.79
CA VAL A 105 31.46 45.75 59.08
C VAL A 105 30.11 46.32 59.62
N ASN A 106 29.16 45.41 59.93
CA ASN A 106 28.66 45.23 61.32
C ASN A 106 28.13 43.80 61.59
N ASP A 107 28.09 43.40 62.87
CA ASP A 107 28.02 42.00 63.38
C ASP A 107 26.63 41.44 63.73
N SER A 108 26.51 40.10 63.82
CA SER A 108 26.16 39.37 65.08
C SER A 108 26.04 37.83 64.96
N ALA A 109 26.63 37.09 65.93
CA ALA A 109 26.27 35.75 66.47
C ALA A 109 26.10 34.53 65.50
N SER A 110 26.90 33.44 65.51
CA SER A 110 27.12 32.38 66.54
C SER A 110 25.91 31.44 66.77
N SER A 111 26.02 30.10 66.85
CA SER A 111 27.16 29.16 66.69
C SER A 111 26.75 27.67 66.70
N ALA A 112 27.54 26.84 65.98
CA ALA A 112 27.90 25.43 66.27
C ALA A 112 26.91 24.22 66.16
N GLN A 113 27.43 23.18 65.48
CA GLN A 113 27.38 21.72 65.82
C GLN A 113 26.19 20.78 65.49
N SER A 114 26.49 19.79 64.62
CA SER A 114 26.19 18.32 64.72
C SER A 114 24.73 17.80 64.69
N SER A 115 24.40 16.54 64.34
CA SER A 115 25.03 15.48 63.50
C SER A 115 24.14 14.22 63.49
N ALA A 116 24.15 13.39 62.41
CA ALA A 116 23.61 12.01 62.31
C ALA A 116 22.07 11.84 62.52
N ALA A 117 21.28 11.04 61.79
CA ALA A 117 21.42 9.76 61.06
C ALA A 117 21.09 8.48 61.87
N SER A 118 20.62 7.41 61.17
CA SER A 118 20.15 6.09 61.68
C SER A 118 18.76 6.11 62.35
N SER A 119 17.96 5.02 62.44
CA SER A 119 18.05 3.60 62.00
C SER A 119 16.63 2.98 62.00
N SER A 120 16.12 2.32 60.94
CA SER A 120 16.27 0.88 60.54
C SER A 120 15.26 -0.13 61.15
N ALA A 121 14.52 -0.82 60.26
CA ALA A 121 13.79 -2.10 60.46
C ALA A 121 12.54 -2.09 61.40
N ASN A 122 11.65 -3.10 61.48
CA ASN A 122 11.63 -4.47 60.92
C ASN A 122 10.19 -5.09 60.89
N VAL A 123 10.02 -6.27 60.25
CA VAL A 123 8.88 -7.26 60.37
C VAL A 123 7.47 -6.81 59.89
N VAL A 124 6.60 -7.50 59.13
CA VAL A 124 6.50 -8.72 58.27
C VAL A 124 5.09 -9.36 58.45
N ASN A 125 4.30 -9.34 57.37
CA ASN A 125 3.26 -10.32 56.93
C ASN A 125 1.83 -10.42 57.57
N SER A 126 0.91 -10.97 56.75
CA SER A 126 -0.45 -11.50 57.02
C SER A 126 -1.58 -10.47 57.21
N THR A 127 -2.81 -10.63 56.65
CA THR A 127 -3.39 -11.70 55.80
C THR A 127 -4.46 -11.12 54.84
N ALA A 128 -4.79 -11.81 53.75
CA ALA A 128 -5.86 -11.40 52.83
C ALA A 128 -7.28 -11.72 53.34
N THR A 129 -8.30 -11.01 52.81
CA THR A 129 -9.63 -11.58 52.49
C THR A 129 -10.30 -10.73 51.40
N THR A 130 -10.93 -11.40 50.43
CA THR A 130 -11.61 -10.81 49.27
C THR A 130 -13.02 -10.33 49.59
N THR A 131 -13.43 -9.17 49.04
CA THR A 131 -14.85 -8.88 48.79
C THR A 131 -15.01 -8.23 47.41
N THR A 132 -15.85 -8.81 46.55
CA THR A 132 -16.16 -8.32 45.21
C THR A 132 -17.34 -7.35 45.21
N LEU A 133 -17.33 -6.37 44.31
CA LEU A 133 -18.54 -5.65 43.88
C LEU A 133 -18.58 -5.57 42.35
N ASN A 134 -19.77 -5.75 41.78
CA ASN A 134 -19.97 -5.89 40.34
C ASN A 134 -20.23 -4.56 39.63
N VAL A 135 -19.89 -4.54 38.33
CA VAL A 135 -20.15 -3.43 37.41
C VAL A 135 -21.65 -3.30 37.10
N ALA A 136 -22.16 -2.07 37.12
CA ALA A 136 -23.41 -1.68 36.48
C ALA A 136 -23.28 -0.30 35.83
N LYS A 137 -23.82 -0.13 34.62
CA LYS A 137 -23.75 1.12 33.85
C LYS A 137 -24.78 2.13 34.38
N MET A 138 -24.44 3.42 34.39
CA MET A 138 -25.40 4.51 34.62
C MET A 138 -25.53 5.40 33.37
N GLN A 139 -26.76 5.54 32.88
CA GLN A 139 -27.19 6.70 32.09
C GLN A 139 -27.82 7.73 33.04
N PRO A 140 -27.68 9.04 32.80
CA PRO A 140 -28.48 10.04 33.50
C PRO A 140 -29.90 10.07 32.92
N SER A 141 -30.91 9.99 33.78
CA SER A 141 -32.32 10.17 33.41
C SER A 141 -32.88 11.45 34.06
N PHE A 142 -33.51 12.31 33.26
CA PHE A 142 -34.18 13.52 33.75
C PHE A 142 -35.65 13.22 34.07
N ALA A 143 -36.09 13.56 35.29
CA ALA A 143 -37.48 13.56 35.70
C ALA A 143 -37.74 14.76 36.63
N ALA A 144 -38.91 15.40 36.50
CA ALA A 144 -39.19 16.71 37.10
C ALA A 144 -40.03 16.64 38.38
N VAL A 145 -39.94 17.68 39.23
CA VAL A 145 -40.87 17.99 40.33
C VAL A 145 -41.24 19.47 40.28
N ASN A 146 -42.47 19.81 40.69
CA ASN A 146 -43.14 21.06 40.33
C ASN A 146 -43.00 22.22 41.35
N MET A 147 -42.73 23.41 40.79
CA MET A 147 -43.46 24.68 41.01
C MET A 147 -44.17 24.93 42.35
N ARG A 148 -43.77 26.01 43.04
CA ARG A 148 -44.71 26.95 43.70
C ARG A 148 -44.29 28.42 43.51
N VAL A 149 -45.29 29.30 43.64
CA VAL A 149 -45.35 30.74 43.33
C VAL A 149 -45.96 31.39 44.61
N ASN A 150 -45.67 32.61 45.07
CA ASN A 150 -45.59 33.92 44.42
C ASN A 150 -44.97 34.98 45.37
N LEU A 151 -44.44 36.11 44.87
CA LEU A 151 -44.97 37.46 45.16
C LEU A 151 -44.32 38.52 44.26
N ALA A 152 -45.09 39.53 43.84
CA ALA A 152 -44.72 40.43 42.75
C ALA A 152 -43.99 41.72 43.17
N THR A 153 -43.16 42.23 42.26
CA THR A 153 -43.06 43.67 41.96
C THR A 153 -43.48 43.89 40.49
N SER A 154 -44.05 45.06 40.18
CA SER A 154 -44.92 45.24 39.01
C SER A 154 -44.26 45.99 37.85
N ALA A 155 -44.27 45.39 36.66
CA ALA A 155 -44.01 46.07 35.39
C ALA A 155 -44.98 45.58 34.29
N SER A 156 -45.80 46.49 33.77
CA SER A 156 -46.63 46.35 32.57
C SER A 156 -45.85 46.87 31.34
N SER A 157 -46.00 46.38 30.11
CA SER A 157 -46.83 45.27 29.58
C SER A 157 -46.57 45.10 28.06
N SER A 158 -46.32 43.87 27.55
CA SER A 158 -46.22 43.63 26.09
C SER A 158 -46.29 42.17 25.59
N ASP A 159 -46.43 41.14 26.45
CA ASP A 159 -46.20 39.71 26.08
C ASP A 159 -47.46 38.89 25.69
N ASP A 160 -48.67 39.43 25.81
CA ASP A 160 -49.90 38.60 25.85
C ASP A 160 -50.36 38.03 24.49
N GLY A 161 -49.89 38.59 23.38
CA GLY A 161 -50.33 38.22 22.02
C GLY A 161 -49.83 36.85 21.52
N LEU A 162 -48.61 36.44 21.90
CA LEU A 162 -48.00 35.19 21.42
C LEU A 162 -48.49 33.94 22.20
N ARG A 163 -49.13 34.17 23.36
CA ARG A 163 -49.57 33.11 24.28
C ARG A 163 -50.84 32.36 23.82
N ASN A 164 -51.57 32.92 22.86
CA ASN A 164 -52.85 32.40 22.36
C ASN A 164 -52.79 31.77 20.94
N LEU A 165 -51.58 31.52 20.40
CA LEU A 165 -51.41 30.83 19.12
C LEU A 165 -51.57 29.31 19.25
N ASP A 166 -52.31 28.70 18.32
CA ASP A 166 -52.31 27.23 18.16
C ASP A 166 -50.97 26.72 17.59
N ALA A 167 -50.68 25.43 17.76
CA ALA A 167 -49.40 24.84 17.37
C ALA A 167 -49.10 24.96 15.86
N SER A 168 -50.13 24.92 15.00
CA SER A 168 -49.99 25.11 13.56
C SER A 168 -49.82 26.58 13.18
N GLN A 169 -50.45 27.50 13.91
CA GLN A 169 -50.25 28.94 13.74
C GLN A 169 -48.82 29.36 14.11
N ARG A 170 -48.27 28.78 15.18
CA ARG A 170 -46.87 28.97 15.57
C ARG A 170 -45.93 28.42 14.50
N ALA A 171 -46.09 27.15 14.11
CA ALA A 171 -45.26 26.54 13.06
C ALA A 171 -45.34 27.28 11.71
N PHE A 172 -46.50 27.85 11.36
CA PHE A 172 -46.66 28.71 10.19
C PHE A 172 -45.80 29.98 10.31
N LEU A 173 -45.89 30.70 11.42
CA LEU A 173 -45.11 31.90 11.68
C LEU A 173 -43.60 31.61 11.70
N ASP A 174 -43.18 30.54 12.38
CA ASP A 174 -41.78 30.09 12.42
C ASP A 174 -41.26 29.80 11.00
N SER A 175 -42.10 29.20 10.12
CA SER A 175 -41.74 28.90 8.73
C SER A 175 -41.55 30.12 7.81
N ILE A 176 -42.05 31.29 8.20
CA ILE A 176 -41.94 32.54 7.41
C ILE A 176 -41.03 33.59 8.05
N LYS A 177 -40.70 33.44 9.34
CA LYS A 177 -40.01 34.51 10.10
C LYS A 177 -38.70 34.94 9.48
N SER A 178 -37.77 34.03 9.19
CA SER A 178 -36.46 34.41 8.62
C SER A 178 -36.63 35.18 7.32
N GLY A 179 -37.44 34.67 6.39
CA GLY A 179 -37.71 35.34 5.11
C GLY A 179 -38.31 36.75 5.26
N ALA A 180 -39.14 36.98 6.29
CA ALA A 180 -39.68 38.31 6.58
C ALA A 180 -38.60 39.26 7.14
N MET A 181 -37.71 38.76 7.99
CA MET A 181 -36.55 39.52 8.50
C MET A 181 -35.56 39.85 7.38
N ASP A 182 -35.34 38.91 6.45
CA ASP A 182 -34.48 39.09 5.28
C ASP A 182 -35.11 40.02 4.23
N GLY A 183 -36.44 40.02 4.12
CA GLY A 183 -37.22 41.00 3.35
C GLY A 183 -37.03 42.43 3.86
N TRP A 184 -36.93 42.63 5.18
CA TRP A 184 -36.51 43.91 5.74
C TRP A 184 -35.06 44.24 5.41
N ARG A 185 -34.11 43.36 5.75
CA ARG A 185 -32.66 43.57 5.55
C ARG A 185 -32.30 43.93 4.10
N LYS A 186 -32.93 43.26 3.13
CA LYS A 186 -32.58 43.35 1.70
C LYS A 186 -33.42 44.35 0.90
N TYR A 187 -34.67 44.57 1.30
CA TYR A 187 -35.65 45.33 0.50
C TYR A 187 -36.40 46.42 1.27
N GLY A 188 -36.25 46.51 2.59
CA GLY A 188 -37.00 47.44 3.44
C GLY A 188 -38.48 47.09 3.60
N VAL A 189 -38.89 45.85 3.29
CA VAL A 189 -40.27 45.40 3.50
C VAL A 189 -40.46 45.07 4.98
N LEU A 190 -41.45 45.68 5.62
CA LEU A 190 -41.69 45.56 7.05
C LEU A 190 -42.09 44.10 7.43
N PRO A 191 -41.45 43.45 8.42
CA PRO A 191 -41.75 42.05 8.77
C PRO A 191 -43.20 41.81 9.21
N SER A 192 -43.79 42.72 9.99
CA SER A 192 -45.18 42.60 10.45
C SER A 192 -46.19 42.67 9.32
N LEU A 193 -45.95 43.53 8.32
CA LEU A 193 -46.74 43.57 7.08
C LEU A 193 -46.66 42.20 6.38
N THR A 194 -45.44 41.70 6.18
CA THR A 194 -45.20 40.43 5.48
C THR A 194 -45.90 39.26 6.19
N ALA A 195 -45.82 39.19 7.52
CA ALA A 195 -46.50 38.19 8.31
C ALA A 195 -48.03 38.34 8.29
N ALA A 196 -48.56 39.56 8.39
CA ALA A 196 -49.99 39.82 8.35
C ALA A 196 -50.62 39.51 6.98
N GLN A 197 -49.93 39.85 5.88
CA GLN A 197 -50.35 39.46 4.53
C GLN A 197 -50.27 37.94 4.36
N ALA A 198 -49.17 37.29 4.77
CA ALA A 198 -49.06 35.84 4.72
C ALA A 198 -50.20 35.14 5.48
N ILE A 199 -50.56 35.61 6.68
CA ILE A 199 -51.72 35.09 7.44
C ILE A 199 -53.02 35.27 6.65
N LEU A 200 -53.27 36.47 6.11
CA LEU A 200 -54.54 36.86 5.49
C LEU A 200 -54.78 36.16 4.15
N GLU A 201 -53.80 36.20 3.25
CA GLU A 201 -53.92 35.70 1.87
C GLU A 201 -53.89 34.16 1.81
N SER A 202 -53.13 33.50 2.71
CA SER A 202 -53.03 32.04 2.77
C SER A 202 -53.96 31.36 3.78
N ALA A 203 -54.71 32.14 4.58
CA ALA A 203 -55.49 31.67 5.71
C ALA A 203 -54.68 30.77 6.68
N TRP A 204 -53.52 31.26 7.15
CA TRP A 204 -52.52 30.52 7.95
C TRP A 204 -51.88 29.31 7.25
N GLY A 205 -51.62 29.43 5.94
CA GLY A 205 -51.04 28.35 5.13
C GLY A 205 -52.03 27.20 4.86
N ARG A 206 -53.34 27.45 5.02
CA ARG A 206 -54.41 26.44 4.89
C ARG A 206 -55.19 26.55 3.58
N SER A 207 -54.91 27.55 2.73
CA SER A 207 -55.51 27.66 1.39
C SER A 207 -54.86 26.66 0.42
N ALA A 208 -55.62 26.11 -0.53
CA ALA A 208 -55.12 25.15 -1.51
C ALA A 208 -53.87 25.66 -2.26
N LEU A 209 -53.84 26.95 -2.62
CA LEU A 209 -52.71 27.60 -3.28
C LEU A 209 -51.45 27.62 -2.40
N SER A 210 -51.61 27.81 -1.09
CA SER A 210 -50.50 27.73 -0.14
C SER A 210 -50.06 26.29 0.16
N THR A 211 -50.97 25.31 0.18
CA THR A 211 -50.63 23.91 0.48
C THR A 211 -50.05 23.13 -0.71
N GLU A 212 -50.47 23.45 -1.94
CA GLU A 212 -50.03 22.75 -3.17
C GLU A 212 -48.93 23.52 -3.93
N GLY A 213 -48.95 24.85 -3.82
CA GLY A 213 -48.05 25.76 -4.51
C GLY A 213 -47.01 26.46 -3.63
N HIS A 214 -47.08 26.32 -2.30
CA HIS A 214 -46.33 27.14 -1.31
C HIS A 214 -46.52 28.66 -1.47
N ASN A 215 -47.50 29.11 -2.24
CA ASN A 215 -47.69 30.51 -2.60
C ASN A 215 -48.57 31.19 -1.55
N LEU A 216 -47.94 31.90 -0.61
CA LEU A 216 -48.61 32.48 0.54
C LEU A 216 -49.30 33.82 0.25
N PHE A 217 -49.00 34.45 -0.89
CA PHE A 217 -49.35 35.85 -1.19
C PHE A 217 -50.19 36.02 -2.47
N GLY A 218 -50.62 34.93 -3.10
CA GLY A 218 -51.46 34.96 -4.31
C GLY A 218 -50.74 35.44 -5.58
N ILE A 219 -49.41 35.40 -5.63
CA ILE A 219 -48.64 36.01 -6.73
C ILE A 219 -48.82 35.20 -8.02
N LYS A 220 -49.29 35.87 -9.08
CA LYS A 220 -49.56 35.27 -10.41
C LYS A 220 -48.29 35.10 -11.26
N GLY A 221 -48.36 34.20 -12.24
CA GLY A 221 -47.27 33.89 -13.19
C GLY A 221 -46.49 32.62 -12.81
N SER A 222 -45.17 32.64 -13.04
CA SER A 222 -44.24 31.53 -12.75
C SER A 222 -43.05 32.00 -11.91
N TYR A 223 -42.53 31.11 -11.06
CA TYR A 223 -41.28 31.31 -10.31
C TYR A 223 -40.30 30.19 -10.72
N ASN A 224 -39.11 30.54 -11.23
CA ASN A 224 -38.15 29.58 -11.79
C ASN A 224 -38.77 28.57 -12.78
N GLY A 225 -39.71 29.05 -13.62
CA GLY A 225 -40.49 28.23 -14.57
C GLY A 225 -41.63 27.40 -13.95
N GLN A 226 -41.76 27.36 -12.63
CA GLN A 226 -42.82 26.64 -11.92
C GLN A 226 -44.08 27.49 -11.74
N SER A 227 -45.23 26.90 -12.09
CA SER A 227 -46.56 27.45 -11.87
C SER A 227 -47.54 26.37 -11.41
N ILE A 228 -48.62 26.79 -10.76
CA ILE A 228 -49.80 25.97 -10.50
C ILE A 228 -51.04 26.69 -11.05
N TYR A 229 -51.94 25.97 -11.71
CA TYR A 229 -53.16 26.54 -12.27
C TYR A 229 -54.32 26.36 -11.29
N MET A 230 -54.95 27.46 -10.87
CA MET A 230 -56.08 27.44 -9.94
C MET A 230 -57.20 28.40 -10.35
N MET A 231 -58.43 28.03 -9.98
CA MET A 231 -59.60 28.90 -10.10
C MET A 231 -59.48 30.11 -9.16
N THR A 232 -59.53 31.30 -9.73
CA THR A 232 -59.50 32.60 -9.04
C THR A 232 -60.74 33.41 -9.37
N ARG A 233 -61.18 34.27 -8.44
CA ARG A 233 -62.28 35.20 -8.64
C ARG A 233 -61.73 36.56 -9.05
N GLU A 234 -61.97 36.94 -10.30
CA GLU A 234 -61.61 38.25 -10.84
C GLU A 234 -62.86 39.16 -10.88
N VAL A 235 -62.65 40.48 -10.90
CA VAL A 235 -63.72 41.47 -11.04
C VAL A 235 -63.45 42.37 -12.25
N TYR A 236 -64.28 42.24 -13.28
CA TYR A 236 -64.21 43.06 -14.49
C TYR A 236 -65.45 43.93 -14.59
N GLY A 237 -65.28 45.26 -14.67
CA GLY A 237 -66.40 46.21 -14.79
C GLY A 237 -67.43 46.15 -13.66
N GLY A 238 -67.02 45.70 -12.46
CA GLY A 238 -67.90 45.47 -11.31
C GLY A 238 -68.56 44.09 -11.24
N SER A 239 -68.48 43.28 -12.31
CA SER A 239 -68.98 41.89 -12.32
C SER A 239 -67.90 40.91 -11.85
N SER A 240 -68.26 40.00 -10.95
CA SER A 240 -67.36 38.92 -10.49
C SER A 240 -67.45 37.71 -11.42
N VAL A 241 -66.31 37.16 -11.84
CA VAL A 241 -66.21 35.92 -12.62
C VAL A 241 -65.14 35.00 -12.04
N TYR A 242 -65.30 33.68 -12.23
CA TYR A 242 -64.27 32.71 -11.90
C TYR A 242 -63.52 32.28 -13.15
N VAL A 243 -62.19 32.34 -13.12
CA VAL A 243 -61.31 31.95 -14.23
C VAL A 243 -60.14 31.11 -13.70
N ASN A 244 -59.61 30.21 -14.52
CA ASN A 244 -58.40 29.47 -14.19
C ASN A 244 -57.16 30.34 -14.50
N ALA A 245 -56.28 30.56 -13.53
CA ALA A 245 -55.08 31.39 -13.69
C ALA A 245 -53.82 30.66 -13.22
N ALA A 246 -52.69 30.97 -13.86
CA ALA A 246 -51.37 30.51 -13.42
C ALA A 246 -50.89 31.36 -12.22
N PHE A 247 -50.65 30.68 -11.10
CA PHE A 247 -49.97 31.23 -9.93
C PHE A 247 -48.55 30.70 -9.83
N ARG A 248 -47.65 31.50 -9.25
CA ARG A 248 -46.27 31.06 -8.97
C ARG A 248 -46.30 29.84 -8.05
N ARG A 249 -45.38 28.90 -8.25
CA ARG A 249 -45.19 27.74 -7.38
C ARG A 249 -43.75 27.74 -6.85
N TYR A 250 -43.61 27.56 -5.54
CA TYR A 250 -42.35 27.62 -4.82
C TYR A 250 -41.99 26.24 -4.26
N ALA A 251 -40.71 26.02 -3.90
CA ALA A 251 -40.26 24.80 -3.25
C ALA A 251 -40.66 24.75 -1.76
N ASN A 252 -40.87 25.91 -1.11
CA ASN A 252 -41.26 26.03 0.29
C ASN A 252 -41.80 27.45 0.59
N ASN A 253 -42.33 27.65 1.81
CA ASN A 253 -42.87 28.92 2.27
C ASN A 253 -41.86 30.08 2.26
N SER A 254 -40.58 29.81 2.58
CA SER A 254 -39.54 30.86 2.67
C SER A 254 -39.23 31.47 1.31
N GLU A 255 -39.20 30.67 0.24
CA GLU A 255 -39.09 31.18 -1.14
C GLU A 255 -40.25 32.11 -1.52
N SER A 256 -41.48 31.78 -1.11
CA SER A 256 -42.64 32.64 -1.37
C SER A 256 -42.54 33.98 -0.63
N VAL A 257 -41.97 34.00 0.57
CA VAL A 257 -41.71 35.22 1.35
C VAL A 257 -40.58 36.05 0.74
N ALA A 258 -39.50 35.42 0.30
CA ALA A 258 -38.39 36.09 -0.37
C ALA A 258 -38.83 36.72 -1.71
N ASP A 259 -39.66 36.00 -2.48
CA ASP A 259 -40.24 36.49 -3.74
C ASP A 259 -41.31 37.58 -3.52
N HIS A 260 -42.08 37.53 -2.42
CA HIS A 260 -42.96 38.63 -2.01
C HIS A 260 -42.16 39.91 -1.70
N GLY A 261 -41.07 39.79 -0.94
CA GLY A 261 -40.15 40.90 -0.68
C GLY A 261 -39.58 41.50 -1.98
N TYR A 262 -39.15 40.64 -2.91
CA TYR A 262 -38.68 41.07 -4.22
C TYR A 262 -39.78 41.68 -5.10
N PHE A 263 -41.01 41.17 -5.05
CA PHE A 263 -42.16 41.70 -5.79
C PHE A 263 -42.52 43.13 -5.35
N LEU A 264 -42.48 43.42 -4.05
CA LEU A 264 -42.65 44.79 -3.55
C LEU A 264 -41.47 45.68 -3.92
N ALA A 265 -40.23 45.17 -3.84
CA ALA A 265 -39.02 45.92 -4.20
C ALA A 265 -38.90 46.25 -5.71
N SER A 266 -39.34 45.34 -6.58
CA SER A 266 -39.20 45.49 -8.04
C SER A 266 -40.32 46.33 -8.67
N ASN A 267 -41.45 46.50 -7.98
CA ASN A 267 -42.61 47.21 -8.50
C ASN A 267 -42.71 48.62 -7.91
N SER A 268 -42.40 49.62 -8.73
CA SER A 268 -42.29 51.04 -8.31
C SER A 268 -43.54 51.63 -7.66
N ARG A 269 -44.72 51.02 -7.87
CA ARG A 269 -45.96 51.41 -7.18
C ARG A 269 -45.89 51.30 -5.65
N TYR A 270 -44.98 50.48 -5.12
CA TYR A 270 -44.83 50.21 -3.69
C TYR A 270 -43.57 50.84 -3.07
N HIS A 271 -42.76 51.58 -3.83
CA HIS A 271 -41.49 52.15 -3.32
C HIS A 271 -41.67 53.15 -2.18
N ASN A 272 -42.87 53.71 -2.04
CA ASN A 272 -43.30 54.60 -0.97
C ASN A 272 -43.46 53.94 0.42
N LEU A 273 -43.64 52.62 0.50
CA LEU A 273 -43.81 51.88 1.76
C LEU A 273 -42.53 51.22 2.28
N LEU A 274 -41.51 51.09 1.42
CA LEU A 274 -40.22 50.51 1.78
C LEU A 274 -39.48 51.38 2.81
N TRP A 275 -38.78 50.74 3.74
CA TRP A 275 -38.04 51.34 4.86
C TRP A 275 -38.89 52.14 5.86
N LYS A 276 -40.22 52.16 5.74
CA LYS A 276 -41.11 52.75 6.75
C LYS A 276 -41.25 51.80 7.94
N THR A 277 -41.06 52.36 9.13
CA THR A 277 -41.05 51.62 10.41
C THR A 277 -42.42 51.58 11.11
N ASN A 278 -43.37 52.43 10.71
CA ASN A 278 -44.72 52.45 11.25
C ASN A 278 -45.64 51.55 10.41
N TYR A 279 -46.04 50.41 10.96
CA TYR A 279 -46.92 49.46 10.26
C TYR A 279 -48.28 50.04 9.85
N ARG A 280 -48.80 51.06 10.55
CA ARG A 280 -50.08 51.70 10.20
C ARG A 280 -49.98 52.56 8.94
N ASP A 281 -48.82 53.16 8.67
CA ASP A 281 -48.56 53.84 7.40
C ASP A 281 -48.38 52.81 6.27
N VAL A 282 -47.63 51.74 6.55
CA VAL A 282 -47.33 50.67 5.58
C VAL A 282 -48.57 49.92 5.12
N THR A 283 -49.47 49.53 6.04
CA THR A 283 -50.75 48.86 5.72
C THR A 283 -51.76 49.79 5.05
N TYR A 284 -51.66 51.10 5.26
CA TYR A 284 -52.44 52.09 4.50
C TYR A 284 -51.91 52.22 3.06
N LEU A 285 -50.59 52.40 2.90
CA LEU A 285 -49.95 52.61 1.60
C LEU A 285 -50.15 51.40 0.69
N ILE A 286 -49.80 50.18 1.12
CA ILE A 286 -49.94 48.98 0.27
C ILE A 286 -51.37 48.76 -0.26
N ARG A 287 -52.38 49.18 0.50
CA ARG A 287 -53.79 49.20 0.10
C ARG A 287 -54.09 50.34 -0.88
N ALA A 288 -53.63 51.55 -0.60
CA ALA A 288 -53.82 52.73 -1.44
C ALA A 288 -53.14 52.60 -2.82
N ASP A 289 -51.95 52.00 -2.85
CA ASP A 289 -51.18 51.69 -4.05
C ASP A 289 -51.82 50.56 -4.88
N GLY A 290 -52.75 49.81 -4.27
CA GLY A 290 -53.64 48.85 -4.91
C GLY A 290 -53.12 47.41 -4.93
N TYR A 291 -52.54 46.94 -3.83
CA TYR A 291 -52.27 45.49 -3.62
C TYR A 291 -53.59 44.70 -3.55
N ALA A 292 -54.58 45.21 -2.82
CA ALA A 292 -55.92 44.65 -2.70
C ALA A 292 -56.99 45.71 -2.95
N THR A 293 -58.13 45.31 -3.54
CA THR A 293 -59.26 46.21 -3.86
C THR A 293 -60.22 46.42 -2.68
N ASP A 294 -60.15 45.57 -1.65
CA ASP A 294 -60.99 45.66 -0.46
C ASP A 294 -60.77 46.99 0.31
N PRO A 295 -61.82 47.77 0.64
CA PRO A 295 -61.71 48.90 1.56
C PRO A 295 -61.34 48.50 3.00
N GLY A 296 -61.61 47.26 3.42
CA GLY A 296 -61.29 46.75 4.76
C GLY A 296 -59.83 46.35 4.97
N TYR A 297 -59.05 46.17 3.90
CA TYR A 297 -57.74 45.48 3.93
C TYR A 297 -56.73 46.07 4.93
N THR A 298 -56.58 47.40 4.99
CA THR A 298 -55.72 48.09 5.97
C THR A 298 -56.12 47.80 7.41
N VAL A 299 -57.44 47.75 7.70
CA VAL A 299 -57.97 47.43 9.03
C VAL A 299 -57.78 45.95 9.35
N ALA A 300 -57.94 45.05 8.37
CA ALA A 300 -57.65 43.63 8.53
C ALA A 300 -56.17 43.38 8.88
N LEU A 301 -55.23 43.99 8.14
CA LEU A 301 -53.80 43.85 8.42
C LEU A 301 -53.41 44.43 9.79
N ASN A 302 -53.87 45.64 10.14
CA ASN A 302 -53.59 46.22 11.46
C ASN A 302 -54.14 45.34 12.60
N ASN A 303 -55.36 44.80 12.47
CA ASN A 303 -55.93 43.87 13.43
C ASN A 303 -55.11 42.58 13.58
N LEU A 304 -54.48 42.07 12.51
CA LEU A 304 -53.60 40.90 12.58
C LEU A 304 -52.27 41.23 13.27
N ILE A 305 -51.66 42.37 12.93
CA ILE A 305 -50.41 42.84 13.53
C ILE A 305 -50.57 43.03 15.04
N GLU A 306 -51.60 43.76 15.45
CA GLU A 306 -51.89 44.05 16.86
C GLU A 306 -52.30 42.79 17.64
N ARG A 307 -53.15 41.91 17.07
CA ARG A 307 -53.63 40.69 17.75
C ARG A 307 -52.54 39.66 18.01
N TYR A 308 -51.60 39.52 17.08
CA TYR A 308 -50.53 38.50 17.16
C TYR A 308 -49.15 39.10 17.49
N ASN A 309 -49.12 40.38 17.88
CA ASN A 309 -47.91 41.14 18.22
C ASN A 309 -46.81 41.08 17.13
N LEU A 310 -47.20 41.09 15.86
CA LEU A 310 -46.27 40.91 14.73
C LEU A 310 -45.30 42.10 14.61
N ASN A 311 -45.68 43.26 15.14
CA ASN A 311 -44.80 44.43 15.34
C ASN A 311 -43.59 44.15 16.25
N ALA A 312 -43.57 43.04 17.01
CA ALA A 312 -42.37 42.60 17.71
C ALA A 312 -41.25 42.21 16.71
N TRP A 313 -41.60 41.65 15.55
CA TRP A 313 -40.63 41.31 14.50
C TRP A 313 -40.06 42.57 13.83
N ASP A 314 -40.84 43.65 13.75
CA ASP A 314 -40.35 44.96 13.29
C ASP A 314 -39.28 45.49 14.25
N GLY A 315 -39.56 45.44 15.55
CA GLY A 315 -38.61 45.81 16.60
C GLY A 315 -37.35 44.95 16.56
N GLU A 316 -37.48 43.64 16.37
CA GLU A 316 -36.37 42.69 16.23
C GLU A 316 -35.52 42.97 14.97
N ALA A 317 -36.15 43.27 13.84
CA ALA A 317 -35.46 43.56 12.58
C ALA A 317 -34.78 44.94 12.56
N MET A 318 -35.27 45.88 13.37
CA MET A 318 -34.64 47.19 13.60
C MET A 318 -33.60 47.16 14.74
N ASN A 319 -33.69 46.23 15.69
CA ASN A 319 -32.72 46.05 16.77
C ASN A 319 -31.55 45.15 16.32
N THR A 320 -30.77 45.62 15.35
CA THR A 320 -29.46 45.03 15.05
C THR A 320 -28.54 45.25 16.25
N ASN A 321 -28.14 44.15 16.90
CA ASN A 321 -27.02 44.03 17.84
C ASN A 321 -26.43 42.63 17.59
N ILE A 322 -25.32 42.59 16.87
CA ILE A 322 -24.68 41.37 16.35
C ILE A 322 -23.18 41.56 16.24
N GLY A 323 -22.42 40.49 16.34
CA GLY A 323 -20.97 40.50 16.13
C GLY A 323 -20.41 39.13 15.83
N ASN A 324 -19.18 39.10 15.32
CA ASN A 324 -18.35 37.90 15.26
C ASN A 324 -16.93 38.23 15.73
N LEU A 325 -16.32 37.29 16.43
CA LEU A 325 -14.93 37.33 16.86
C LEU A 325 -14.12 36.70 15.74
N ASP A 326 -13.30 37.48 15.03
CA ASP A 326 -12.49 36.99 13.92
C ASP A 326 -11.30 36.17 14.45
N ALA A 327 -10.72 36.56 15.59
CA ALA A 327 -9.66 35.82 16.28
C ALA A 327 -9.57 36.13 17.78
N MET A 328 -9.20 35.12 18.59
CA MET A 328 -8.71 35.28 19.96
C MET A 328 -7.74 34.13 20.30
N TYR A 329 -6.46 34.45 20.50
CA TYR A 329 -5.39 33.45 20.69
C TYR A 329 -4.19 34.04 21.45
N ALA A 330 -3.34 33.20 22.04
CA ALA A 330 -2.12 33.61 22.74
C ALA A 330 -0.88 33.50 21.83
N GLY A 331 -0.34 34.63 21.38
CA GLY A 331 0.79 34.66 20.45
C GLY A 331 2.15 34.41 21.12
N THR A 332 3.14 34.03 20.31
CA THR A 332 4.55 33.88 20.74
C THR A 332 5.20 35.16 21.24
N ASP A 333 4.59 36.33 20.97
CA ASP A 333 4.98 37.63 21.54
C ASP A 333 4.49 37.88 22.98
N GLY A 334 3.85 36.88 23.59
CA GLY A 334 3.31 36.96 24.95
C GLY A 334 2.08 37.86 25.07
N GLN A 335 1.34 38.09 23.99
CA GLN A 335 0.04 38.77 24.01
C GLN A 335 -1.10 37.81 23.66
N ILE A 336 -2.26 37.98 24.28
CA ILE A 336 -3.51 37.52 23.71
C ILE A 336 -3.94 38.56 22.66
N HIS A 337 -3.95 38.15 21.40
CA HIS A 337 -4.43 38.94 20.26
C HIS A 337 -5.93 38.76 20.12
N ILE A 338 -6.68 39.84 19.96
CA ILE A 338 -8.15 39.83 19.93
C ILE A 338 -8.64 40.72 18.79
N SER A 339 -9.36 40.15 17.83
CA SER A 339 -9.99 40.91 16.74
C SER A 339 -11.39 40.41 16.42
N GLY A 340 -12.23 41.29 15.92
CA GLY A 340 -13.65 41.04 15.72
C GLY A 340 -14.40 42.23 15.15
N TRP A 341 -15.72 42.13 15.12
CA TRP A 341 -16.62 43.24 14.82
C TRP A 341 -17.95 43.14 15.57
N HIS A 342 -18.56 44.29 15.85
CA HIS A 342 -19.87 44.42 16.49
C HIS A 342 -20.67 45.55 15.80
N ALA A 343 -21.77 45.18 15.16
CA ALA A 343 -22.70 46.11 14.50
C ALA A 343 -23.96 46.33 15.35
N SER A 344 -24.16 47.55 15.87
CA SER A 344 -25.35 47.95 16.64
C SER A 344 -26.13 49.13 16.02
N ASN A 345 -27.46 49.06 16.10
CA ASN A 345 -28.38 50.16 15.78
C ASN A 345 -28.64 51.12 16.95
N LYS A 346 -28.26 50.77 18.19
CA LYS A 346 -28.32 51.70 19.34
C LYS A 346 -27.11 52.63 19.41
N TYR A 347 -26.04 52.35 18.65
CA TYR A 347 -24.88 53.23 18.51
C TYR A 347 -25.28 54.70 18.27
N ASP A 348 -24.52 55.61 18.86
CA ASP A 348 -24.55 57.06 18.65
C ASP A 348 -23.10 57.55 18.57
N SER A 349 -22.83 58.61 17.82
CA SER A 349 -21.46 59.11 17.60
C SER A 349 -20.76 59.68 18.84
N LYS A 350 -21.46 59.74 19.98
CA LYS A 350 -20.90 60.07 21.31
C LYS A 350 -20.67 58.84 22.20
N MET A 351 -20.92 57.63 21.71
CA MET A 351 -20.61 56.40 22.44
C MET A 351 -19.15 56.01 22.24
N HIS A 352 -18.52 55.64 23.35
CA HIS A 352 -17.24 54.97 23.37
C HIS A 352 -17.43 53.49 23.01
N HIS A 353 -16.43 52.89 22.36
CA HIS A 353 -16.40 51.46 22.01
C HIS A 353 -15.38 50.77 22.90
N PHE A 354 -15.84 49.89 23.78
CA PHE A 354 -14.99 49.14 24.71
C PHE A 354 -14.97 47.65 24.36
N ILE A 355 -13.79 47.05 24.43
CA ILE A 355 -13.64 45.60 24.54
C ILE A 355 -13.30 45.29 25.99
N ILE A 356 -14.06 44.36 26.57
CA ILE A 356 -13.98 43.92 27.95
C ILE A 356 -13.78 42.40 27.94
N ILE A 357 -12.85 41.88 28.73
CA ILE A 357 -12.57 40.45 28.83
C ILE A 357 -12.99 39.95 30.21
N LEU A 358 -13.96 39.04 30.21
CA LEU A 358 -14.47 38.36 31.39
C LEU A 358 -13.86 36.96 31.45
N ASP A 359 -13.08 36.68 32.49
CA ASP A 359 -12.67 35.33 32.84
C ASP A 359 -13.90 34.56 33.36
N LYS A 360 -14.27 33.48 32.66
CA LYS A 360 -15.40 32.60 32.99
C LYS A 360 -15.01 31.47 33.92
N THR A 361 -13.72 31.19 34.09
CA THR A 361 -13.18 30.27 35.09
C THR A 361 -13.25 30.90 36.48
N THR A 362 -12.86 32.17 36.63
CA THR A 362 -12.90 32.88 37.93
C THR A 362 -14.14 33.75 38.14
N GLY A 363 -14.84 34.14 37.06
CA GLY A 363 -16.03 34.99 37.11
C GLY A 363 -15.74 36.51 37.17
N HIS A 364 -14.49 36.91 36.97
CA HIS A 364 -14.04 38.31 37.09
C HIS A 364 -13.78 38.98 35.74
N GLU A 365 -13.92 40.30 35.69
CA GLU A 365 -13.34 41.11 34.61
C GLU A 365 -11.83 41.22 34.80
N ILE A 366 -11.05 40.84 33.78
CA ILE A 366 -9.58 40.83 33.84
C ILE A 366 -8.93 41.87 32.93
N TYR A 367 -9.65 42.38 31.92
CA TYR A 367 -9.14 43.39 31.00
C TYR A 367 -10.26 44.27 30.44
N ARG A 368 -9.94 45.53 30.18
CA ARG A 368 -10.84 46.52 29.56
C ARG A 368 -10.02 47.57 28.80
N GLN A 369 -10.40 47.83 27.55
CA GLN A 369 -9.77 48.85 26.73
C GLN A 369 -10.82 49.54 25.83
N GLU A 370 -10.72 50.86 25.69
CA GLU A 370 -11.41 51.59 24.62
C GLU A 370 -10.66 51.36 23.30
N VAL A 371 -11.38 50.95 22.26
CA VAL A 371 -10.84 50.61 20.94
C VAL A 371 -11.23 51.65 19.90
N ALA A 372 -10.29 51.94 18.99
CA ALA A 372 -10.61 52.70 17.78
C ALA A 372 -11.30 51.76 16.77
N GLY A 373 -12.39 52.22 16.18
CA GLY A 373 -13.13 51.46 15.16
C GLY A 373 -12.28 51.16 13.92
N VAL A 374 -12.22 49.89 13.54
CA VAL A 374 -11.56 49.39 12.33
C VAL A 374 -12.59 49.25 11.22
N TYR A 375 -12.31 49.79 10.03
CA TYR A 375 -13.27 49.75 8.93
C TYR A 375 -13.39 48.36 8.28
N ARG A 376 -14.63 47.87 8.17
CA ARG A 376 -15.00 46.54 7.66
C ARG A 376 -16.07 46.64 6.57
N GLN A 377 -15.61 46.68 5.31
CA GLN A 377 -16.48 46.80 4.14
C GLN A 377 -17.40 45.57 3.94
N ASP A 378 -16.93 44.40 4.33
CA ASP A 378 -17.68 43.15 4.39
C ASP A 378 -18.90 43.26 5.33
N VAL A 379 -18.68 43.76 6.55
CA VAL A 379 -19.73 43.95 7.56
C VAL A 379 -20.69 45.06 7.15
N GLN A 380 -20.19 46.16 6.57
CA GLN A 380 -21.00 47.24 5.98
C GLN A 380 -21.90 46.74 4.83
N ASN A 381 -21.42 45.79 4.02
CA ASN A 381 -22.19 45.21 2.92
C ASN A 381 -23.25 44.21 3.41
N ALA A 382 -22.97 43.48 4.49
CA ALA A 382 -23.91 42.52 5.08
C ALA A 382 -25.03 43.21 5.88
N TYR A 383 -24.71 44.31 6.58
CA TYR A 383 -25.64 45.01 7.48
C TYR A 383 -25.76 46.51 7.17
N PRO A 384 -26.09 46.91 5.92
CA PRO A 384 -25.94 48.28 5.44
C PRO A 384 -26.82 49.32 6.15
N THR A 385 -27.87 48.89 6.84
CA THR A 385 -28.74 49.75 7.66
C THR A 385 -28.26 49.93 9.10
N SER A 386 -27.24 49.19 9.54
CA SER A 386 -26.70 49.29 10.89
C SER A 386 -25.71 50.44 11.00
N LYS A 387 -26.02 51.39 11.91
CA LYS A 387 -25.31 52.68 12.07
C LYS A 387 -23.79 52.59 12.16
N ILE A 388 -23.27 51.51 12.74
CA ILE A 388 -21.84 51.31 13.00
C ILE A 388 -21.28 50.07 12.27
N SER A 389 -22.06 49.38 11.42
CA SER A 389 -21.64 48.15 10.72
C SER A 389 -20.27 48.27 10.06
N GLY A 390 -20.02 49.35 9.31
CA GLY A 390 -18.73 49.56 8.67
C GLY A 390 -17.58 49.93 9.61
N TRP A 391 -17.81 50.51 10.78
CA TRP A 391 -16.74 51.00 11.68
C TRP A 391 -16.64 50.27 13.03
N GLY A 392 -17.51 49.28 13.27
CA GLY A 392 -17.58 48.49 14.49
C GLY A 392 -16.59 47.33 14.56
N GLY A 393 -15.65 47.23 13.61
CA GLY A 393 -14.50 46.33 13.72
C GLY A 393 -13.55 46.78 14.83
N TYR A 394 -12.80 45.85 15.40
CA TYR A 394 -11.80 46.13 16.43
C TYR A 394 -10.60 45.18 16.33
N SER A 395 -9.45 45.64 16.81
CA SER A 395 -8.26 44.82 17.00
C SER A 395 -7.47 45.38 18.19
N LEU A 396 -7.05 44.51 19.11
CA LEU A 396 -6.24 44.84 20.28
C LEU A 396 -5.39 43.64 20.71
N ALA A 397 -4.42 43.90 21.57
CA ALA A 397 -3.58 42.88 22.19
C ALA A 397 -3.46 43.18 23.70
N MET A 398 -3.49 42.14 24.54
CA MET A 398 -3.33 42.27 25.99
C MET A 398 -2.31 41.25 26.53
N PRO A 399 -1.55 41.54 27.61
CA PRO A 399 -0.49 40.64 28.07
C PRO A 399 -0.99 39.26 28.51
N TYR A 400 -0.49 38.21 27.85
CA TYR A 400 -0.68 36.83 28.29
C TYR A 400 0.21 36.55 29.52
N ASN A 401 -0.27 35.75 30.47
CA ASN A 401 0.46 35.45 31.70
C ASN A 401 -0.08 34.18 32.40
N ALA A 402 0.69 33.69 33.37
CA ALA A 402 0.44 32.46 34.11
C ALA A 402 -0.91 32.39 34.87
N SER A 403 -1.56 33.52 35.22
CA SER A 403 -2.89 33.51 35.86
C SER A 403 -4.06 33.53 34.86
N ILE A 404 -3.77 33.47 33.56
CA ILE A 404 -4.73 33.38 32.46
C ILE A 404 -4.63 32.03 31.73
N ALA A 405 -3.47 31.37 31.79
CA ALA A 405 -3.22 30.07 31.17
C ALA A 405 -4.25 29.00 31.60
N GLY A 406 -4.91 28.36 30.64
CA GLY A 406 -5.95 27.37 30.86
C GLY A 406 -7.34 27.93 31.18
N HIS A 407 -7.50 29.26 31.32
CA HIS A 407 -8.79 29.86 31.64
C HIS A 407 -9.67 30.02 30.40
N SER A 408 -11.00 30.04 30.61
CA SER A 408 -11.98 30.32 29.56
C SER A 408 -12.35 31.80 29.59
N LEU A 409 -12.04 32.53 28.52
CA LEU A 409 -12.22 33.97 28.44
C LEU A 409 -13.36 34.35 27.49
N GLN A 410 -14.27 35.18 27.95
CA GLN A 410 -15.35 35.75 27.15
C GLN A 410 -15.04 37.19 26.78
N VAL A 411 -14.99 37.46 25.49
CA VAL A 411 -14.99 38.83 24.96
C VAL A 411 -16.39 39.42 25.11
N VAL A 412 -16.46 40.70 25.47
CA VAL A 412 -17.66 41.53 25.41
C VAL A 412 -17.32 42.81 24.67
N SER A 413 -18.07 43.11 23.61
CA SER A 413 -17.97 44.40 22.90
C SER A 413 -19.12 45.30 23.30
N ARG A 414 -18.80 46.46 23.89
CA ARG A 414 -19.75 47.41 24.47
C ARG A 414 -19.70 48.75 23.75
N TYR A 415 -20.87 49.28 23.39
CA TYR A 415 -21.06 50.70 23.09
C TYR A 415 -21.74 51.37 24.28
N THR A 416 -21.22 52.50 24.78
CA THR A 416 -21.78 53.20 25.95
C THR A 416 -21.45 54.70 25.95
N TYR A 417 -22.32 55.53 26.55
CA TYR A 417 -22.03 56.95 26.83
C TYR A 417 -21.16 57.16 28.09
N ASN A 418 -20.50 56.13 28.61
CA ASN A 418 -19.61 56.25 29.77
C ASN A 418 -18.14 56.16 29.35
N ASN A 419 -17.36 57.20 29.68
CA ASN A 419 -15.93 57.32 29.36
C ASN A 419 -15.04 56.22 29.95
N ASN A 420 -15.53 55.43 30.91
CA ASN A 420 -14.81 54.32 31.53
C ASN A 420 -15.36 52.94 31.08
N GLY A 421 -16.32 52.91 30.16
CA GLY A 421 -16.93 51.67 29.67
C GLY A 421 -18.05 51.09 30.55
N GLU A 422 -18.52 51.81 31.58
CA GLU A 422 -19.64 51.33 32.40
C GLU A 422 -20.98 51.36 31.63
N PRO A 423 -21.98 50.53 31.99
CA PRO A 423 -23.28 50.53 31.32
C PRO A 423 -24.00 51.88 31.43
N ASN A 424 -24.12 52.62 30.33
CA ASN A 424 -24.81 53.91 30.25
C ASN A 424 -25.40 54.11 28.85
N GLY A 425 -26.52 53.42 28.58
CA GLY A 425 -27.08 53.31 27.23
C GLY A 425 -26.21 52.45 26.29
N GLY A 426 -26.56 52.46 25.01
CA GLY A 426 -25.88 51.66 23.98
C GLY A 426 -26.29 50.19 23.96
N ASP A 427 -25.34 49.32 23.65
CA ASP A 427 -25.51 47.87 23.44
C ASP A 427 -24.24 47.12 23.86
N ASP A 428 -24.44 45.94 24.46
CA ASP A 428 -23.40 44.94 24.68
C ASP A 428 -23.63 43.76 23.73
N TYR A 429 -22.54 43.25 23.15
CA TYR A 429 -22.51 41.94 22.49
C TYR A 429 -21.51 41.04 23.20
N TYR A 430 -21.99 39.88 23.66
CA TYR A 430 -21.20 38.87 24.35
C TYR A 430 -20.86 37.76 23.36
N PHE A 431 -19.57 37.50 23.15
CA PHE A 431 -19.11 36.41 22.29
C PHE A 431 -19.06 35.08 23.07
N ASP A 432 -18.97 33.95 22.38
CA ASP A 432 -18.74 32.67 23.05
C ASP A 432 -17.36 32.63 23.73
N PRO A 433 -17.20 31.98 24.89
CA PRO A 433 -15.91 31.93 25.58
C PRO A 433 -14.87 31.07 24.84
N VAL A 434 -13.63 31.55 24.77
CA VAL A 434 -12.48 30.85 24.19
C VAL A 434 -11.56 30.36 25.31
N ALA A 435 -11.10 29.12 25.27
CA ALA A 435 -10.16 28.58 26.25
C ALA A 435 -8.71 28.85 25.83
N MET A 436 -7.91 29.38 26.75
CA MET A 436 -6.48 29.70 26.54
C MET A 436 -5.62 28.46 26.84
N ASN A 437 -5.86 27.37 26.11
CA ASN A 437 -5.26 26.06 26.33
C ASN A 437 -4.91 25.32 25.04
N ALA A 438 -4.51 26.04 23.99
CA ALA A 438 -4.05 25.44 22.75
C ALA A 438 -2.83 24.51 23.00
N ASN A 439 -2.82 23.36 22.35
CA ASN A 439 -1.89 22.27 22.58
C ASN A 439 -1.76 21.44 21.30
N TYR A 440 -0.72 21.71 20.50
CA TYR A 440 -0.44 21.04 19.24
C TYR A 440 0.96 20.45 19.27
N ALA A 441 1.12 19.22 18.81
CA ALA A 441 2.40 18.54 18.84
C ALA A 441 2.57 17.57 17.66
N TYR A 442 3.82 17.24 17.35
CA TYR A 442 4.19 16.22 16.36
C TYR A 442 5.49 15.50 16.77
N LEU A 443 5.63 14.23 16.41
CA LEU A 443 6.86 13.46 16.59
C LEU A 443 7.66 13.41 15.28
N ASP A 444 8.87 13.95 15.29
CA ASP A 444 9.84 13.82 14.20
C ASP A 444 10.44 12.40 14.15
N ASN A 445 10.66 11.78 15.32
CA ASN A 445 11.14 10.41 15.47
C ASN A 445 10.52 9.74 16.69
N PHE A 446 10.16 8.47 16.56
CA PHE A 446 9.83 7.55 17.65
C PHE A 446 10.16 6.13 17.19
N LYS A 447 11.44 5.73 17.32
CA LYS A 447 11.96 4.49 16.71
C LYS A 447 13.07 3.84 17.54
N VAL A 448 13.29 2.54 17.37
CA VAL A 448 14.39 1.84 18.05
C VAL A 448 15.73 2.21 17.40
N ASN A 449 16.78 2.28 18.20
CA ASN A 449 18.16 2.53 17.80
C ASN A 449 19.09 1.74 18.73
N GLY A 450 19.42 0.51 18.34
CA GLY A 450 20.12 -0.43 19.22
C GLY A 450 19.33 -0.67 20.51
N SER A 451 19.97 -0.49 21.68
CA SER A 451 19.31 -0.66 22.99
C SER A 451 18.48 0.56 23.45
N LYS A 452 18.18 1.51 22.56
CA LYS A 452 17.40 2.71 22.85
C LYS A 452 16.15 2.80 21.99
N ILE A 453 15.17 3.58 22.46
CA ILE A 453 14.14 4.20 21.63
C ILE A 453 14.46 5.69 21.56
N ASP A 454 14.76 6.21 20.38
CA ASP A 454 14.99 7.63 20.15
C ASP A 454 13.66 8.34 19.90
N VAL A 455 13.44 9.45 20.63
CA VAL A 455 12.18 10.19 20.65
C VAL A 455 12.47 11.68 20.46
N SER A 456 11.94 12.29 19.40
CA SER A 456 12.05 13.73 19.16
C SER A 456 10.82 14.28 18.46
N GLY A 457 10.56 15.57 18.64
CA GLY A 457 9.34 16.21 18.17
C GLY A 457 9.27 17.68 18.56
N TRP A 458 8.06 18.22 18.50
CA TRP A 458 7.70 19.51 19.08
C TRP A 458 6.33 19.45 19.75
N ASN A 459 6.13 20.25 20.80
CA ASN A 459 4.82 20.50 21.42
C ASN A 459 4.69 22.00 21.74
N ALA A 460 3.85 22.69 20.97
CA ALA A 460 3.47 24.09 21.16
C ALA A 460 2.22 24.13 22.04
N ASN A 461 2.32 24.75 23.22
CA ASN A 461 1.31 24.63 24.27
C ASN A 461 1.20 25.91 25.10
N ASP A 462 0.00 26.48 25.15
CA ASP A 462 -0.31 27.72 25.86
C ASP A 462 0.11 27.70 27.34
N MET A 463 0.12 26.51 27.96
CA MET A 463 0.41 26.33 29.39
C MET A 463 1.90 26.52 29.72
N THR A 464 2.80 26.53 28.73
CA THR A 464 4.23 26.80 28.90
C THR A 464 4.56 28.14 29.58
N ILE A 465 3.62 29.10 29.63
CA ILE A 465 3.79 30.36 30.37
C ILE A 465 3.72 30.20 31.89
N LYS A 466 3.13 29.10 32.39
CA LYS A 466 3.06 28.75 33.82
C LYS A 466 3.83 27.48 34.17
N ASP A 467 3.99 26.58 33.21
CA ASP A 467 4.54 25.24 33.40
C ASP A 467 6.06 25.25 33.19
N GLY A 468 6.81 25.24 34.30
CA GLY A 468 8.27 25.30 34.28
C GLY A 468 8.98 24.00 33.87
N HIS A 469 8.26 22.88 33.75
CA HIS A 469 8.83 21.57 33.41
C HIS A 469 8.15 20.96 32.19
N HIS A 470 8.94 20.31 31.33
CA HIS A 470 8.48 19.49 30.22
C HIS A 470 9.00 18.06 30.42
N TYR A 471 8.09 17.09 30.52
CA TYR A 471 8.41 15.67 30.56
C TYR A 471 7.97 14.98 29.27
N ILE A 472 8.86 14.20 28.69
CA ILE A 472 8.50 13.17 27.71
C ILE A 472 8.35 11.87 28.51
N ILE A 473 7.21 11.20 28.35
CA ILE A 473 6.85 9.98 29.07
C ILE A 473 6.69 8.85 28.05
N LEU A 474 7.40 7.75 28.26
CA LEU A 474 7.18 6.49 27.55
C LEU A 474 6.12 5.69 28.31
N PHE A 475 4.97 5.48 27.68
CA PHE A 475 3.83 4.75 28.21
C PHE A 475 3.65 3.42 27.46
N ASP A 476 3.57 2.32 28.18
CA ASP A 476 3.20 1.00 27.67
C ASP A 476 1.67 0.94 27.58
N HIS A 477 1.16 1.12 26.36
CA HIS A 477 -0.27 1.09 26.06
C HIS A 477 -0.83 -0.34 26.16
N THR A 478 -0.02 -1.37 25.90
CA THR A 478 -0.42 -2.78 26.07
C THR A 478 -0.70 -3.12 27.55
N THR A 479 0.14 -2.68 28.49
CA THR A 479 -0.06 -2.94 29.94
C THR A 479 -0.71 -1.80 30.72
N ASN A 480 -0.99 -0.67 30.05
CA ASN A 480 -1.57 0.56 30.62
C ASN A 480 -0.73 1.13 31.78
N LYS A 481 0.57 1.32 31.55
CA LYS A 481 1.53 1.77 32.56
C LYS A 481 2.58 2.72 31.98
N GLU A 482 3.02 3.67 32.78
CA GLU A 482 4.27 4.36 32.52
C GLU A 482 5.46 3.40 32.63
N VAL A 483 6.36 3.46 31.64
CA VAL A 483 7.65 2.75 31.62
C VAL A 483 8.73 3.64 32.25
N ALA A 484 8.82 4.88 31.78
CA ALA A 484 9.78 5.88 32.22
C ALA A 484 9.33 7.29 31.81
N ARG A 485 9.85 8.32 32.49
CA ARG A 485 9.78 9.72 32.07
C ARG A 485 11.15 10.39 32.09
N HIS A 486 11.37 11.31 31.16
CA HIS A 486 12.58 12.12 31.08
C HIS A 486 12.19 13.61 30.97
N GLU A 487 12.77 14.45 31.82
CA GLU A 487 12.65 15.90 31.72
C GLU A 487 13.49 16.39 30.53
N VAL A 488 12.94 17.32 29.75
CA VAL A 488 13.58 17.88 28.55
C VAL A 488 13.59 19.40 28.60
N THR A 489 14.64 20.00 28.03
CA THR A 489 14.70 21.45 27.81
C THR A 489 14.18 21.76 26.41
N ASN A 490 13.24 22.70 26.32
CA ASN A 490 12.69 23.14 25.04
C ASN A 490 13.75 23.79 24.13
N GLY A 491 13.82 23.33 22.89
CA GLY A 491 14.63 23.90 21.81
C GLY A 491 13.85 24.89 20.96
N ASN A 492 14.58 25.84 20.36
CA ASN A 492 14.06 26.84 19.43
C ASN A 492 13.41 26.19 18.20
N SER A 493 12.25 26.70 17.79
CA SER A 493 11.34 26.13 16.80
C SER A 493 10.66 27.21 15.95
N ALA A 494 11.45 28.14 15.41
CA ALA A 494 10.95 29.22 14.56
C ALA A 494 10.11 28.75 13.35
N ASP A 495 10.32 27.52 12.87
CA ASP A 495 9.51 26.88 11.83
C ASP A 495 8.10 26.52 12.31
N VAL A 496 7.98 25.97 13.52
CA VAL A 496 6.69 25.72 14.20
C VAL A 496 5.97 27.04 14.45
N ALA A 497 6.67 28.07 14.94
CA ALA A 497 6.09 29.40 15.17
C ALA A 497 5.61 30.13 13.89
N ASN A 498 6.09 29.74 12.70
CA ASN A 498 5.57 30.28 11.43
C ASN A 498 4.22 29.65 11.02
N VAL A 499 3.86 28.49 11.59
CA VAL A 499 2.59 27.78 11.34
C VAL A 499 1.62 27.98 12.49
N HIS A 500 2.12 27.89 13.73
CA HIS A 500 1.40 28.05 14.99
C HIS A 500 1.81 29.34 15.70
N SER A 501 1.78 30.47 14.99
CA SER A 501 2.00 31.80 15.60
C SER A 501 0.90 32.19 16.61
N ASP A 502 -0.19 31.41 16.63
CA ASP A 502 -1.37 31.53 17.47
C ASP A 502 -1.30 30.77 18.80
N VAL A 503 -0.16 30.12 19.10
CA VAL A 503 0.05 29.37 20.35
C VAL A 503 1.30 29.84 21.07
N TYR A 504 1.19 30.06 22.38
CA TYR A 504 2.32 30.51 23.17
C TYR A 504 3.38 29.40 23.31
N GLY A 505 4.66 29.78 23.29
CA GLY A 505 5.79 28.83 23.32
C GLY A 505 6.02 28.07 22.01
N ALA A 506 5.27 28.32 20.93
CA ALA A 506 5.49 27.68 19.62
C ALA A 506 6.87 27.99 18.99
N ASP A 507 7.58 29.02 19.46
CA ASP A 507 8.95 29.35 19.07
C ASP A 507 10.04 28.65 19.91
N HIS A 508 9.64 28.01 21.01
CA HIS A 508 10.48 27.19 21.90
C HIS A 508 9.72 25.91 22.27
N SER A 509 9.46 25.04 21.29
CA SER A 509 8.61 23.86 21.44
C SER A 509 9.30 22.51 21.17
N ARG A 510 10.52 22.50 20.61
CA ARG A 510 11.21 21.27 20.17
C ARG A 510 11.75 20.47 21.35
N PHE A 511 11.71 19.15 21.27
CA PHE A 511 12.26 18.24 22.28
C PHE A 511 13.00 17.05 21.66
N SER A 512 13.92 16.46 22.41
CA SER A 512 14.59 15.20 22.07
C SER A 512 15.04 14.46 23.33
N THR A 513 14.89 13.13 23.35
CA THR A 513 15.34 12.24 24.43
C THR A 513 15.49 10.81 23.92
N SER A 514 16.02 9.89 24.76
CA SER A 514 16.05 8.46 24.44
C SER A 514 15.73 7.60 25.67
N PHE A 515 14.89 6.59 25.50
CA PHE A 515 14.52 5.63 26.55
C PHE A 515 15.25 4.29 26.34
N ASP A 516 15.43 3.48 27.38
CA ASP A 516 15.98 2.13 27.23
C ASP A 516 14.97 1.17 26.61
N TYR A 517 15.34 0.53 25.49
CA TYR A 517 14.56 -0.56 24.92
C TYR A 517 14.93 -1.87 25.63
N THR A 518 13.98 -2.48 26.33
CA THR A 518 14.24 -3.60 27.25
C THR A 518 13.36 -4.82 27.00
N PRO A 519 13.79 -6.03 27.44
CA PRO A 519 12.99 -7.27 27.33
C PRO A 519 11.58 -7.20 27.96
N ALA A 520 11.34 -6.23 28.85
CA ALA A 520 10.07 -6.03 29.54
C ALA A 520 9.02 -5.27 28.70
N ILE A 521 9.45 -4.54 27.66
CA ILE A 521 8.59 -3.75 26.75
C ILE A 521 8.66 -4.21 25.28
N ALA A 522 9.53 -5.18 24.99
CA ALA A 522 9.69 -5.72 23.63
C ALA A 522 8.44 -6.48 23.16
N GLY A 523 7.91 -6.08 22.00
CA GLY A 523 6.65 -6.57 21.44
C GLY A 523 5.39 -5.90 21.99
N HIS A 524 5.51 -4.78 22.72
CA HIS A 524 4.38 -4.01 23.22
C HIS A 524 4.08 -2.81 22.30
N ASP A 525 2.84 -2.32 22.37
CA ASP A 525 2.45 -1.02 21.84
C ASP A 525 2.90 0.06 22.82
N LEU A 526 3.82 0.91 22.38
CA LEU A 526 4.39 1.99 23.19
C LEU A 526 3.89 3.34 22.67
N GLN A 527 3.66 4.26 23.59
CA GLN A 527 3.04 5.55 23.32
C GLN A 527 3.88 6.64 23.99
N ILE A 528 4.01 7.79 23.33
CA ILE A 528 4.64 8.97 23.94
C ILE A 528 3.55 9.90 24.47
N ILE A 529 3.78 10.44 25.66
CA ILE A 529 3.06 11.59 26.20
C ILE A 529 4.07 12.73 26.33
N SER A 530 3.77 13.88 25.73
CA SER A 530 4.51 15.13 26.00
C SER A 530 3.69 15.93 27.01
N ARG A 531 4.27 16.14 28.19
CA ARG A 531 3.62 16.76 29.36
C ARG A 531 4.30 18.07 29.73
N TYR A 532 3.59 19.18 29.64
CA TYR A 532 3.96 20.39 30.38
C TYR A 532 3.32 20.39 31.76
N THR A 533 4.01 20.93 32.76
CA THR A 533 3.55 20.94 34.15
C THR A 533 4.33 21.93 35.03
N ALA A 534 3.63 22.50 36.02
CA ALA A 534 4.23 23.29 37.09
C ALA A 534 4.85 22.43 38.22
N SER A 535 4.63 21.10 38.23
CA SER A 535 5.12 20.20 39.27
C SER A 535 6.47 19.59 38.91
N SER A 536 7.50 19.80 39.75
CA SER A 536 8.87 19.29 39.56
C SER A 536 9.03 17.77 39.73
N ASP A 537 7.92 17.04 39.78
CA ASP A 537 7.85 15.58 39.74
C ASP A 537 7.04 15.06 38.53
N GLY A 538 6.36 15.96 37.80
CA GLY A 538 5.49 15.68 36.66
C GLY A 538 4.14 15.02 36.97
N ASN A 539 3.65 15.03 38.21
CA ASN A 539 2.43 14.29 38.61
C ASN A 539 1.18 15.13 38.89
N SER A 540 1.25 16.46 38.91
CA SER A 540 0.09 17.33 39.17
C SER A 540 0.13 18.61 38.34
N ASP A 541 -1.03 19.24 38.13
CA ASP A 541 -1.25 20.41 37.26
C ASP A 541 -0.46 20.32 35.93
N TYR A 542 -1.00 19.55 34.99
CA TYR A 542 -0.33 19.19 33.74
C TYR A 542 -1.20 19.34 32.49
N SER A 543 -0.54 19.67 31.38
CA SER A 543 -1.07 19.78 30.03
C SER A 543 -0.41 18.69 29.17
N ASP A 544 -1.16 17.62 28.89
CA ASP A 544 -0.67 16.46 28.13
C ASP A 544 -1.04 16.55 26.65
N TYR A 545 -0.08 16.29 25.77
CA TYR A 545 -0.33 15.79 24.43
C TYR A 545 -0.04 14.30 24.37
N TRP A 546 -1.04 13.49 23.99
CA TRP A 546 -0.92 12.05 23.79
C TRP A 546 -0.74 11.79 22.30
N PHE A 547 0.42 11.26 21.90
CA PHE A 547 0.66 10.83 20.53
C PHE A 547 0.02 9.45 20.27
N ASP A 548 -0.15 9.06 19.00
CA ASP A 548 -0.61 7.71 18.67
C ASP A 548 0.42 6.64 19.09
N PRO A 549 -0.03 5.44 19.53
CA PRO A 549 0.87 4.35 19.91
C PRO A 549 1.53 3.68 18.69
N VAL A 550 2.75 3.19 18.88
CA VAL A 550 3.57 2.47 17.90
C VAL A 550 3.95 1.09 18.44
N SER A 551 3.73 0.04 17.65
CA SER A 551 4.11 -1.33 17.99
C SER A 551 5.58 -1.60 17.66
N PHE A 552 6.38 -2.00 18.64
CA PHE A 552 7.79 -2.40 18.43
C PHE A 552 7.89 -3.92 18.32
N ASN A 553 7.62 -4.42 17.11
CA ASN A 553 7.53 -5.85 16.80
C ASN A 553 8.10 -6.25 15.41
N ALA A 554 9.03 -5.47 14.85
CA ALA A 554 9.71 -5.75 13.60
C ALA A 554 10.38 -7.15 13.58
N ASN A 555 10.40 -7.78 12.41
CA ASN A 555 10.89 -9.14 12.19
C ASN A 555 11.16 -9.31 10.69
N ASP A 556 12.23 -8.68 10.23
CA ASP A 556 12.58 -8.53 8.83
C ASP A 556 13.87 -9.27 8.52
N ALA A 557 13.85 -10.07 7.46
CA ALA A 557 14.90 -11.03 7.20
C ALA A 557 15.06 -11.33 5.71
N TYR A 558 16.27 -11.71 5.31
CA TYR A 558 16.57 -12.18 3.96
C TYR A 558 17.51 -13.38 3.96
N LEU A 559 17.37 -14.24 2.94
CA LEU A 559 18.13 -15.48 2.79
C LEU A 559 19.19 -15.31 1.69
N ASP A 560 20.39 -14.91 2.08
CA ASP A 560 21.53 -14.67 1.18
C ASP A 560 21.97 -15.95 0.44
N ASN A 561 21.88 -17.11 1.09
CA ASN A 561 22.32 -18.39 0.53
C ASN A 561 21.44 -19.57 1.00
N PHE A 562 21.17 -20.49 0.06
CA PHE A 562 20.62 -21.82 0.31
C PHE A 562 21.25 -22.78 -0.71
N LYS A 563 22.27 -23.54 -0.30
CA LYS A 563 23.07 -24.39 -1.19
C LYS A 563 23.21 -25.80 -0.64
N VAL A 564 22.83 -26.79 -1.43
CA VAL A 564 23.25 -28.20 -1.22
C VAL A 564 24.68 -28.37 -1.77
N ASP A 565 25.53 -29.05 -1.02
CA ASP A 565 26.81 -29.54 -1.51
C ASP A 565 26.91 -31.05 -1.26
N THR A 566 26.68 -31.84 -2.31
CA THR A 566 26.73 -33.31 -2.22
C THR A 566 28.15 -33.85 -2.09
N ALA A 567 29.17 -33.00 -2.25
CA ALA A 567 30.58 -33.42 -2.16
C ALA A 567 31.04 -33.69 -0.73
N ASP A 568 30.58 -32.87 0.22
CA ASP A 568 30.81 -33.02 1.67
C ASP A 568 29.56 -33.51 2.43
N GLY A 569 28.39 -33.54 1.76
CA GLY A 569 27.14 -34.02 2.31
C GLY A 569 26.42 -32.99 3.17
N LYS A 570 26.57 -31.69 2.88
CA LYS A 570 25.97 -30.61 3.66
C LYS A 570 24.94 -29.79 2.88
N LEU A 571 24.08 -29.13 3.64
CA LEU A 571 23.20 -28.06 3.20
C LEU A 571 23.59 -26.80 3.98
N TYR A 572 24.03 -25.77 3.24
CA TYR A 572 24.51 -24.50 3.75
C TYR A 572 23.43 -23.43 3.63
N VAL A 573 23.22 -22.68 4.70
CA VAL A 573 22.19 -21.63 4.79
C VAL A 573 22.81 -20.38 5.43
N SER A 574 22.67 -19.21 4.81
CA SER A 574 23.07 -17.95 5.43
C SER A 574 22.15 -16.80 5.01
N GLY A 575 22.15 -15.73 5.80
CA GLY A 575 21.27 -14.60 5.63
C GLY A 575 21.37 -13.63 6.80
N TRP A 576 20.30 -12.88 7.02
CA TRP A 576 20.14 -12.00 8.18
C TRP A 576 18.68 -11.96 8.65
N ASN A 577 18.46 -11.66 9.93
CA ASN A 577 17.13 -11.45 10.53
C ASN A 577 17.20 -10.38 11.64
N ALA A 578 16.77 -9.17 11.33
CA ALA A 578 16.61 -8.06 12.27
C ALA A 578 15.25 -8.18 12.96
N ASN A 579 15.21 -8.16 14.30
CA ASN A 579 14.04 -8.63 15.04
C ASN A 579 13.92 -7.95 16.40
N ASP A 580 12.85 -7.18 16.60
CA ASP A 580 12.56 -6.44 17.83
C ASP A 580 12.42 -7.31 19.07
N MET A 581 12.08 -8.59 18.89
CA MET A 581 11.98 -9.55 19.98
C MET A 581 13.34 -10.15 20.37
N SER A 582 14.39 -10.00 19.56
CA SER A 582 15.71 -10.58 19.87
C SER A 582 16.37 -9.99 21.13
N VAL A 583 16.01 -8.76 21.54
CA VAL A 583 16.39 -8.20 22.85
C VAL A 583 15.92 -9.10 24.02
N LYS A 584 14.74 -9.70 23.86
CA LYS A 584 14.06 -10.61 24.80
C LYS A 584 14.43 -12.08 24.59
N TYR A 585 14.86 -12.41 23.37
CA TYR A 585 15.06 -13.75 22.84
C TYR A 585 16.50 -13.91 22.30
N GLN A 586 17.46 -13.94 23.21
CA GLN A 586 18.90 -13.79 22.92
C GLN A 586 19.57 -15.00 22.24
N ARG A 587 18.88 -16.14 22.10
CA ARG A 587 19.42 -17.32 21.39
C ARG A 587 18.84 -17.38 19.99
N HIS A 588 19.68 -17.54 18.98
CA HIS A 588 19.26 -17.61 17.57
C HIS A 588 19.44 -19.04 17.05
N PHE A 589 18.37 -19.66 16.57
CA PHE A 589 18.37 -20.96 15.91
C PHE A 589 17.96 -20.81 14.45
N ILE A 590 18.66 -21.50 13.54
CA ILE A 590 18.18 -21.77 12.20
C ILE A 590 17.61 -23.18 12.18
N ILE A 591 16.40 -23.33 11.65
CA ILE A 591 15.67 -24.60 11.57
C ILE A 591 15.44 -24.93 10.09
N LEU A 592 15.74 -26.18 9.71
CA LEU A 592 15.42 -26.73 8.40
C LEU A 592 14.14 -27.56 8.52
N TYR A 593 13.08 -27.12 7.86
CA TYR A 593 11.73 -27.72 7.96
C TYR A 593 11.26 -28.20 6.59
N ASP A 594 10.80 -29.44 6.51
CA ASP A 594 10.21 -30.03 5.31
C ASP A 594 8.69 -29.84 5.33
N GLU A 595 8.19 -28.94 4.47
CA GLU A 595 6.75 -28.73 4.28
C GLU A 595 6.07 -29.93 3.62
N THR A 596 6.82 -30.76 2.89
CA THR A 596 6.30 -31.92 2.14
C THR A 596 5.83 -33.02 3.08
N THR A 597 6.54 -33.22 4.20
CA THR A 597 6.17 -34.18 5.26
C THR A 597 5.61 -33.51 6.53
N GLY A 598 5.67 -32.18 6.63
CA GLY A 598 5.24 -31.40 7.78
C GLY A 598 6.15 -31.56 9.01
N ARG A 599 7.46 -31.71 8.80
CA ARG A 599 8.42 -32.10 9.84
C ARG A 599 9.66 -31.23 9.85
N GLU A 600 10.17 -30.95 11.04
CA GLU A 600 11.54 -30.49 11.21
C GLU A 600 12.52 -31.60 10.84
N ILE A 601 13.53 -31.28 10.02
CA ILE A 601 14.66 -32.16 9.72
C ILE A 601 15.73 -31.98 10.80
N ALA A 602 16.10 -30.72 11.07
CA ALA A 602 17.16 -30.37 12.00
C ALA A 602 17.09 -28.89 12.42
N ARG A 603 17.72 -28.57 13.54
CA ARG A 603 18.00 -27.18 13.96
C ARG A 603 19.46 -26.99 14.35
N LYS A 604 19.94 -25.77 14.22
CA LYS A 604 21.31 -25.34 14.53
C LYS A 604 21.23 -24.03 15.28
N GLU A 605 21.78 -23.98 16.50
CA GLU A 605 22.04 -22.69 17.14
C GLU A 605 23.18 -21.99 16.40
N VAL A 606 23.00 -20.69 16.16
CA VAL A 606 23.96 -19.81 15.49
C VAL A 606 24.34 -18.66 16.43
N GLN A 607 25.40 -17.95 16.09
CA GLN A 607 25.71 -16.65 16.67
C GLN A 607 25.48 -15.60 15.61
N ASN A 608 25.03 -14.41 16.03
CA ASN A 608 24.87 -13.29 15.11
C ASN A 608 26.26 -12.76 14.67
N GLY A 609 26.28 -12.12 13.51
CA GLY A 609 27.43 -11.40 12.98
C GLY A 609 27.04 -10.03 12.43
N ASP A 610 28.05 -9.18 12.24
CA ASP A 610 27.87 -7.75 11.93
C ASP A 610 27.21 -7.53 10.56
N SER A 611 26.29 -6.56 10.52
CA SER A 611 25.42 -6.22 9.37
C SER A 611 25.15 -4.73 9.29
N GLU A 612 26.21 -3.91 9.37
CA GLU A 612 26.10 -2.46 9.12
C GLU A 612 25.38 -2.15 7.78
N ASP A 613 25.53 -3.02 6.78
CA ASP A 613 24.87 -2.89 5.48
C ASP A 613 23.35 -3.06 5.54
N VAL A 614 22.83 -3.90 6.44
CA VAL A 614 21.39 -4.11 6.67
C VAL A 614 20.77 -2.89 7.36
N ALA A 615 21.40 -2.41 8.43
CA ALA A 615 20.97 -1.19 9.11
C ALA A 615 20.91 0.01 8.14
N ASN A 616 21.94 0.18 7.30
CA ASN A 616 21.99 1.23 6.28
C ASN A 616 21.06 1.00 5.08
N ALA A 617 20.53 -0.21 4.86
CA ALA A 617 19.59 -0.51 3.75
C ALA A 617 18.14 -0.04 4.02
N GLY A 618 17.85 0.43 5.23
CA GLY A 618 16.52 0.89 5.66
C GLY A 618 15.92 0.12 6.83
N PHE A 619 16.65 -0.86 7.38
CA PHE A 619 16.27 -1.67 8.54
C PHE A 619 16.92 -1.18 9.84
N GLY A 620 17.56 -0.01 9.82
CA GLY A 620 18.29 0.57 10.96
C GLY A 620 17.43 0.88 12.20
N ASP A 621 16.11 0.89 12.03
CA ASP A 621 15.14 1.14 13.09
C ASP A 621 14.62 -0.16 13.75
N ASP A 622 15.02 -1.32 13.23
CA ASP A 622 14.74 -2.65 13.80
C ASP A 622 15.84 -3.04 14.80
N TYR A 623 15.47 -3.65 15.93
CA TYR A 623 16.46 -4.03 16.94
C TYR A 623 17.51 -5.03 16.40
N GLY A 624 18.78 -4.69 16.61
CA GLY A 624 19.92 -5.54 16.28
C GLY A 624 20.21 -5.65 14.79
N SER A 625 19.61 -4.81 13.93
CA SER A 625 19.82 -4.78 12.48
C SER A 625 21.28 -4.62 12.06
N ASN A 626 22.13 -4.00 12.89
CA ASN A 626 23.57 -3.88 12.69
C ASN A 626 24.39 -5.12 13.11
N HIS A 627 23.77 -6.13 13.75
CA HIS A 627 24.40 -7.37 14.19
C HIS A 627 23.39 -8.53 14.13
N CYS A 628 22.93 -8.85 12.91
CA CYS A 628 21.87 -9.83 12.65
C CYS A 628 22.18 -10.91 11.59
N ARG A 629 23.41 -10.98 11.06
CA ARG A 629 23.79 -12.05 10.11
C ARG A 629 23.82 -13.41 10.77
N PHE A 630 23.45 -14.45 10.02
CA PHE A 630 23.58 -15.85 10.44
C PHE A 630 24.21 -16.71 9.35
N SER A 631 24.83 -17.81 9.78
CA SER A 631 25.28 -18.90 8.91
C SER A 631 25.13 -20.24 9.63
N ALA A 632 24.53 -21.20 8.95
CA ALA A 632 24.24 -22.53 9.47
C ALA A 632 24.62 -23.61 8.44
N GLU A 633 25.13 -24.73 8.95
CA GLU A 633 25.35 -25.95 8.18
C GLU A 633 24.57 -27.12 8.80
N PHE A 634 23.87 -27.84 7.92
CA PHE A 634 23.11 -29.05 8.20
C PHE A 634 23.68 -30.22 7.41
N THR A 635 23.53 -31.45 7.90
CA THR A 635 23.76 -32.64 7.07
C THR A 635 22.65 -32.71 6.01
N TYR A 636 23.02 -32.85 4.74
CA TYR A 636 22.08 -33.11 3.66
C TYR A 636 21.73 -34.61 3.62
N ASP A 637 20.43 -34.92 3.72
CA ASP A 637 19.91 -36.25 3.47
C ASP A 637 19.31 -36.30 2.05
N PRO A 638 19.85 -37.09 1.12
CA PRO A 638 19.25 -37.30 -0.20
C PRO A 638 17.84 -37.90 -0.19
N SER A 639 17.29 -38.32 0.96
CA SER A 639 15.88 -38.67 1.09
C SER A 639 14.93 -37.47 0.86
N VAL A 640 15.38 -36.23 1.14
CA VAL A 640 14.58 -35.01 0.95
C VAL A 640 14.86 -34.30 -0.40
N ALA A 641 15.51 -34.99 -1.34
CA ALA A 641 15.54 -34.53 -2.73
C ALA A 641 14.11 -34.51 -3.31
N GLY A 642 13.75 -33.47 -4.05
CA GLY A 642 12.40 -33.20 -4.54
C GLY A 642 11.45 -32.56 -3.51
N HIS A 643 11.82 -32.49 -2.24
CA HIS A 643 10.98 -31.90 -1.19
C HIS A 643 11.08 -30.36 -1.18
N LYS A 644 10.04 -29.71 -0.62
CA LYS A 644 10.03 -28.29 -0.29
C LYS A 644 10.59 -28.07 1.12
N LEU A 645 11.77 -27.50 1.20
CA LEU A 645 12.39 -27.14 2.47
C LEU A 645 12.22 -25.65 2.75
N ALA A 646 11.53 -25.34 3.84
CA ALA A 646 11.54 -24.03 4.46
C ALA A 646 12.78 -23.89 5.36
N VAL A 647 13.29 -22.66 5.43
CA VAL A 647 14.21 -22.25 6.50
C VAL A 647 13.41 -21.39 7.47
N ILE A 648 13.56 -21.63 8.76
CA ILE A 648 13.03 -20.77 9.81
C ILE A 648 14.22 -20.15 10.56
N SER A 649 14.28 -18.82 10.63
CA SER A 649 15.14 -18.13 11.60
C SER A 649 14.31 -17.88 12.86
N ARG A 650 14.77 -18.41 13.99
CA ARG A 650 14.08 -18.37 15.28
C ARG A 650 14.95 -17.67 16.31
N TYR A 651 14.48 -16.55 16.83
CA TYR A 651 14.98 -16.00 18.09
C TYR A 651 14.18 -16.62 19.25
N THR A 652 14.86 -17.09 20.30
CA THR A 652 14.24 -17.77 21.44
C THR A 652 14.96 -17.48 22.77
N SER A 653 14.27 -17.67 23.90
CA SER A 653 14.89 -17.78 25.22
C SER A 653 15.02 -19.23 25.73
N SER A 654 14.52 -20.22 24.99
CA SER A 654 14.56 -21.64 25.36
C SER A 654 15.91 -22.28 25.00
N ASN A 655 16.48 -23.06 25.93
CA ASN A 655 17.81 -23.66 25.74
C ASN A 655 17.89 -24.70 24.61
N ASP A 656 16.76 -25.18 24.14
CA ASP A 656 16.58 -26.13 23.03
C ASP A 656 15.93 -25.49 21.78
N GLY A 657 15.50 -24.23 21.87
CA GLY A 657 14.72 -23.51 20.87
C GLY A 657 13.26 -23.97 20.65
N ASN A 658 12.65 -24.71 21.58
CA ASN A 658 11.26 -25.22 21.44
C ASN A 658 10.15 -24.32 22.01
N SER A 659 10.48 -23.28 22.78
CA SER A 659 9.47 -22.42 23.45
C SER A 659 9.89 -20.95 23.45
N ASN A 660 8.96 -20.04 23.75
CA ASN A 660 9.21 -18.60 23.91
C ASN A 660 10.07 -18.02 22.77
N TYR A 661 9.48 -17.87 21.59
CA TYR A 661 10.20 -17.53 20.37
C TYR A 661 9.50 -16.53 19.45
N SER A 662 10.29 -15.91 18.57
CA SER A 662 9.89 -15.11 17.41
C SER A 662 10.50 -15.77 16.18
N ASP A 663 9.66 -16.09 15.18
CA ASP A 663 10.04 -16.84 13.97
C ASP A 663 9.92 -15.97 12.72
N TYR A 664 10.92 -16.05 11.84
CA TYR A 664 10.80 -15.68 10.43
C TYR A 664 10.83 -16.93 9.56
N TRP A 665 9.82 -17.10 8.70
CA TRP A 665 9.70 -18.22 7.77
C TRP A 665 10.12 -17.76 6.36
N PHE A 666 11.28 -18.22 5.89
CA PHE A 666 11.75 -17.91 4.54
C PHE A 666 11.01 -18.73 3.48
N SER A 667 10.73 -18.11 2.34
CA SER A 667 10.07 -18.75 1.19
C SER A 667 10.73 -20.09 0.81
N PRO A 668 10.00 -21.22 0.85
CA PRO A 668 10.54 -22.56 0.68
C PRO A 668 11.31 -22.75 -0.62
N LYS A 669 12.38 -23.55 -0.54
CA LYS A 669 13.19 -23.96 -1.70
C LYS A 669 12.93 -25.43 -1.99
N THR A 670 12.69 -25.75 -3.27
CA THR A 670 12.62 -27.15 -3.71
C THR A 670 14.01 -27.60 -4.12
N ILE A 671 14.52 -28.69 -3.56
CA ILE A 671 15.78 -29.30 -4.02
C ILE A 671 15.44 -30.13 -5.26
N THR A 672 15.69 -29.58 -6.45
CA THR A 672 15.45 -30.29 -7.72
C THR A 672 16.45 -31.42 -7.90
N PHE A 673 15.98 -32.62 -8.27
CA PHE A 673 16.86 -33.74 -8.61
C PHE A 673 17.73 -33.39 -9.83
N ALA A 674 19.05 -33.50 -9.71
CA ALA A 674 19.92 -33.62 -10.86
C ALA A 674 19.88 -35.05 -11.42
N ASN A 675 19.91 -35.16 -12.75
CA ASN A 675 19.88 -36.39 -13.54
C ASN A 675 20.53 -36.02 -14.88
N ASP A 676 21.85 -35.91 -14.84
CA ASP A 676 22.69 -35.45 -15.94
C ASP A 676 23.51 -36.61 -16.48
N ALA A 677 23.52 -36.77 -17.79
CA ALA A 677 24.16 -37.92 -18.42
C ALA A 677 24.73 -37.57 -19.79
N TRP A 678 25.75 -38.33 -20.21
CA TRP A 678 26.30 -38.28 -21.55
C TRP A 678 26.60 -39.69 -22.08
N LEU A 679 26.46 -39.88 -23.39
CA LEU A 679 26.75 -41.13 -24.08
C LEU A 679 28.07 -40.98 -24.84
N ASP A 680 29.15 -41.55 -24.30
CA ASP A 680 30.51 -41.44 -24.86
C ASP A 680 30.68 -42.27 -26.15
N ASN A 681 29.97 -43.39 -26.26
CA ASN A 681 30.06 -44.30 -27.41
C ASN A 681 28.79 -45.15 -27.54
N PHE A 682 28.28 -45.26 -28.77
CA PHE A 682 27.25 -46.21 -29.18
C PHE A 682 27.64 -46.80 -30.54
N LYS A 683 27.79 -48.14 -30.64
CA LYS A 683 28.23 -48.80 -31.88
C LYS A 683 27.85 -50.28 -31.96
N LEU A 684 27.67 -50.79 -33.18
CA LEU A 684 27.60 -52.22 -33.47
C LEU A 684 29.02 -52.77 -33.65
N SER A 685 29.34 -53.89 -33.00
CA SER A 685 30.60 -54.62 -33.19
C SER A 685 30.42 -56.09 -32.82
N ASN A 686 30.94 -57.01 -33.65
CA ASN A 686 30.86 -58.46 -33.44
C ASN A 686 29.44 -59.00 -33.12
N GLY A 687 28.40 -58.42 -33.73
CA GLY A 687 27.00 -58.82 -33.48
C GLY A 687 26.41 -58.30 -32.16
N LYS A 688 27.05 -57.33 -31.50
CA LYS A 688 26.54 -56.68 -30.28
C LYS A 688 26.52 -55.16 -30.40
N ILE A 689 25.47 -54.52 -29.90
CA ILE A 689 25.41 -53.08 -29.70
C ILE A 689 26.10 -52.76 -28.37
N ILE A 690 27.18 -51.98 -28.42
CA ILE A 690 27.97 -51.55 -27.26
C ILE A 690 27.65 -50.09 -26.97
N ALA A 691 27.11 -49.83 -25.79
CA ALA A 691 26.78 -48.50 -25.28
C ALA A 691 27.62 -48.19 -24.03
N SER A 692 28.22 -47.02 -23.94
CA SER A 692 28.96 -46.58 -22.75
C SER A 692 28.90 -45.06 -22.60
N GLY A 693 28.92 -44.60 -21.36
CA GLY A 693 28.76 -43.19 -21.01
C GLY A 693 28.81 -42.99 -19.50
N TRP A 694 28.13 -41.96 -19.01
CA TRP A 694 27.90 -41.72 -17.58
C TRP A 694 26.50 -41.16 -17.33
N ASN A 695 25.96 -41.40 -16.13
CA ASN A 695 24.73 -40.76 -15.63
C ASN A 695 24.87 -40.44 -14.14
N ALA A 696 25.10 -39.17 -13.82
CA ALA A 696 25.14 -38.62 -12.47
C ALA A 696 23.71 -38.22 -12.07
N ASN A 697 23.18 -38.86 -11.02
CA ASN A 697 21.76 -38.80 -10.70
C ASN A 697 21.56 -38.83 -9.18
N ASP A 698 20.89 -37.83 -8.62
CA ASP A 698 20.73 -37.70 -7.18
C ASP A 698 19.97 -38.87 -6.56
N LEU A 699 19.01 -39.45 -7.29
CA LEU A 699 18.24 -40.60 -6.83
C LEU A 699 19.07 -41.89 -6.79
N SER A 700 20.28 -41.96 -7.37
CA SER A 700 21.21 -43.09 -7.13
C SER A 700 21.62 -43.23 -5.65
N SER A 701 21.37 -42.21 -4.83
CA SER A 701 21.42 -42.29 -3.36
C SER A 701 20.41 -43.29 -2.78
N GLN A 702 19.23 -43.42 -3.37
CA GLN A 702 18.13 -44.31 -2.95
C GLN A 702 18.05 -45.57 -3.86
N TYR A 703 18.26 -45.39 -5.16
CA TYR A 703 18.05 -46.35 -6.23
C TYR A 703 19.36 -47.05 -6.61
N LYS A 704 19.72 -48.08 -5.84
CA LYS A 704 21.05 -48.72 -5.92
C LYS A 704 21.28 -49.67 -7.11
N LYS A 705 20.29 -49.87 -7.99
CA LYS A 705 20.46 -50.65 -9.22
C LYS A 705 20.45 -49.73 -10.43
N HIS A 706 21.46 -49.84 -11.28
CA HIS A 706 21.53 -49.13 -12.55
C HIS A 706 21.30 -50.15 -13.68
N TYR A 707 20.29 -49.91 -14.52
CA TYR A 707 20.04 -50.63 -15.76
C TYR A 707 20.31 -49.70 -16.94
N VAL A 708 20.96 -50.24 -17.97
CA VAL A 708 21.02 -49.61 -19.29
C VAL A 708 20.06 -50.40 -20.18
N ILE A 709 19.13 -49.69 -20.81
CA ILE A 709 18.06 -50.27 -21.63
C ILE A 709 18.30 -49.89 -23.09
N LEU A 710 18.28 -50.86 -23.98
CA LEU A 710 18.19 -50.65 -25.42
C LEU A 710 16.71 -50.57 -25.80
N TYR A 711 16.31 -49.40 -26.29
CA TYR A 711 14.94 -49.08 -26.67
C TYR A 711 14.87 -48.82 -28.18
N ASP A 712 13.87 -49.40 -28.83
CA ASP A 712 13.52 -49.13 -30.22
C ASP A 712 12.52 -47.97 -30.24
N ALA A 713 12.99 -46.79 -30.64
CA ALA A 713 12.19 -45.58 -30.70
C ALA A 713 11.25 -45.57 -31.91
N THR A 714 11.51 -46.37 -32.95
CA THR A 714 10.64 -46.52 -34.13
C THR A 714 9.41 -47.39 -33.83
N THR A 715 9.53 -48.44 -33.02
CA THR A 715 8.39 -49.29 -32.61
C THR A 715 7.87 -49.04 -31.18
N HIS A 716 8.49 -48.09 -30.46
CA HIS A 716 8.21 -47.72 -29.08
C HIS A 716 8.30 -48.87 -28.07
N LYS A 717 9.32 -49.72 -28.19
CA LYS A 717 9.50 -50.93 -27.37
C LYS A 717 10.89 -51.04 -26.79
N GLU A 718 10.97 -51.60 -25.58
CA GLU A 718 12.23 -52.14 -25.09
C GLU A 718 12.64 -53.35 -25.94
N VAL A 719 13.88 -53.35 -26.42
CA VAL A 719 14.53 -54.50 -27.07
C VAL A 719 15.11 -55.42 -26.00
N SER A 720 15.90 -54.84 -25.07
CA SER A 720 16.51 -55.55 -23.96
C SER A 720 17.05 -54.57 -22.91
N ARG A 721 17.33 -55.06 -21.69
CA ARG A 721 18.01 -54.33 -20.62
C ARG A 721 19.18 -55.12 -20.05
N GLN A 722 20.18 -54.41 -19.54
CA GLN A 722 21.31 -54.97 -18.82
C GLN A 722 21.50 -54.20 -17.51
N VAL A 723 21.63 -54.92 -16.39
CA VAL A 723 22.12 -54.33 -15.13
C VAL A 723 23.62 -54.05 -15.24
N VAL A 724 24.05 -52.85 -14.87
CA VAL A 724 25.45 -52.41 -14.91
C VAL A 724 25.95 -52.09 -13.51
N ASN A 725 27.24 -52.35 -13.28
CA ASN A 725 27.94 -51.81 -12.12
C ASN A 725 28.59 -50.49 -12.54
N ASN A 726 28.35 -49.44 -11.75
CA ASN A 726 28.98 -48.15 -12.00
C ASN A 726 30.51 -48.23 -11.86
N GLN A 727 31.21 -47.42 -12.64
CA GLN A 727 32.65 -47.27 -12.66
C GLN A 727 33.03 -45.84 -12.27
N SER A 728 34.25 -45.68 -11.75
CA SER A 728 34.72 -44.39 -11.26
C SER A 728 34.88 -43.35 -12.38
N SER A 729 34.50 -42.12 -12.06
CA SER A 729 34.25 -41.01 -12.97
C SER A 729 34.67 -39.68 -12.33
N VAL A 730 35.87 -39.68 -11.73
CA VAL A 730 36.49 -38.51 -11.09
C VAL A 730 36.61 -37.33 -12.06
N ASP A 731 36.70 -37.60 -13.36
CA ASP A 731 36.64 -36.60 -14.43
C ASP A 731 35.30 -35.87 -14.50
N VAL A 732 34.18 -36.61 -14.47
CA VAL A 732 32.81 -36.05 -14.48
C VAL A 732 32.57 -35.20 -13.23
N TYR A 733 32.90 -35.74 -12.05
CA TYR A 733 32.79 -35.02 -10.78
C TYR A 733 33.59 -33.70 -10.75
N ASN A 734 34.81 -33.70 -11.30
CA ASN A 734 35.64 -32.49 -11.36
C ASN A 734 35.17 -31.49 -12.44
N ASN A 735 34.44 -31.94 -13.47
CA ASN A 735 34.01 -31.13 -14.61
C ASN A 735 32.60 -30.51 -14.41
N GLY A 736 32.36 -29.95 -13.22
CA GLY A 736 31.14 -29.18 -12.90
C GLY A 736 30.00 -29.97 -12.25
N TYR A 737 30.06 -31.30 -12.17
CA TYR A 737 29.00 -32.14 -11.60
C TYR A 737 29.26 -32.56 -10.14
N SER A 738 30.09 -31.81 -9.39
CA SER A 738 30.46 -32.15 -8.01
C SER A 738 29.30 -32.08 -7.01
N ASN A 739 28.27 -31.29 -7.35
CA ASN A 739 27.02 -31.12 -6.60
C ASN A 739 25.92 -32.12 -6.97
N VAL A 740 26.23 -33.19 -7.72
CA VAL A 740 25.31 -34.28 -8.04
C VAL A 740 25.76 -35.56 -7.33
N TYR A 741 24.85 -36.19 -6.57
CA TYR A 741 25.19 -37.44 -5.88
C TYR A 741 25.54 -38.55 -6.88
N GLY A 742 26.57 -39.34 -6.55
CA GLY A 742 27.05 -40.43 -7.39
C GLY A 742 27.99 -40.00 -8.53
N ALA A 743 28.21 -38.71 -8.80
CA ALA A 743 29.04 -38.24 -9.92
C ALA A 743 30.51 -38.72 -9.91
N LYS A 744 31.03 -39.18 -8.76
CA LYS A 744 32.36 -39.82 -8.66
C LYS A 744 32.41 -41.25 -9.18
N ASP A 745 31.27 -41.93 -9.25
CA ASP A 745 31.12 -43.33 -9.65
C ASP A 745 29.81 -43.49 -10.44
N CYS A 746 29.78 -42.87 -11.63
CA CYS A 746 28.59 -42.81 -12.50
C CYS A 746 28.81 -43.31 -13.94
N ARG A 747 30.03 -43.76 -14.29
CA ARG A 747 30.33 -44.31 -15.62
C ARG A 747 29.73 -45.71 -15.81
N PHE A 748 29.23 -46.00 -17.00
CA PHE A 748 28.61 -47.29 -17.35
C PHE A 748 29.09 -47.83 -18.69
N GLN A 749 29.00 -49.15 -18.86
CA GLN A 749 29.12 -49.84 -20.14
C GLN A 749 28.15 -51.03 -20.19
N ALA A 750 27.40 -51.14 -21.28
CA ALA A 750 26.47 -52.21 -21.59
C ALA A 750 26.73 -52.78 -23.00
N SER A 751 26.30 -54.03 -23.23
CA SER A 751 26.50 -54.74 -24.48
C SER A 751 25.34 -55.70 -24.79
N PHE A 752 24.44 -55.23 -25.64
CA PHE A 752 23.22 -55.93 -26.05
C PHE A 752 23.49 -56.80 -27.28
N ASP A 753 22.82 -57.94 -27.41
CA ASP A 753 22.82 -58.70 -28.65
C ASP A 753 22.06 -57.94 -29.75
N TYR A 754 22.65 -57.86 -30.95
CA TYR A 754 22.02 -57.22 -32.09
C TYR A 754 21.08 -58.21 -32.78
N ASP A 755 19.78 -57.91 -32.78
CA ASP A 755 18.81 -58.56 -33.66
C ASP A 755 18.82 -57.84 -35.02
N PRO A 756 19.14 -58.52 -36.13
CA PRO A 756 19.00 -58.00 -37.49
C PRO A 756 17.59 -57.50 -37.87
N SER A 757 16.54 -57.80 -37.10
CA SER A 757 15.21 -57.21 -37.30
C SER A 757 15.17 -55.69 -37.03
N LEU A 758 16.13 -55.16 -36.27
CA LEU A 758 16.28 -53.73 -35.96
C LEU A 758 16.97 -52.93 -37.09
N ALA A 759 17.24 -53.56 -38.24
CA ALA A 759 17.93 -52.93 -39.36
C ALA A 759 17.08 -51.83 -40.01
N GLY A 760 17.44 -50.58 -39.74
CA GLY A 760 16.72 -49.37 -40.17
C GLY A 760 15.87 -48.71 -39.07
N HIS A 761 15.97 -49.15 -37.81
CA HIS A 761 15.26 -48.55 -36.68
C HIS A 761 16.13 -47.53 -35.93
N ASP A 762 15.48 -46.53 -35.34
CA ASP A 762 16.06 -45.54 -34.44
C ASP A 762 16.27 -46.18 -33.06
N LEU A 763 17.53 -46.47 -32.71
CA LEU A 763 17.83 -47.13 -31.44
C LEU A 763 18.29 -46.13 -30.39
N GLN A 764 17.69 -46.20 -29.21
CA GLN A 764 17.86 -45.26 -28.12
C GLN A 764 18.36 -45.98 -26.88
N ILE A 765 19.17 -45.31 -26.06
CA ILE A 765 19.54 -45.81 -24.73
C ILE A 765 18.72 -45.08 -23.67
N VAL A 766 18.26 -45.84 -22.68
CA VAL A 766 17.77 -45.30 -21.41
C VAL A 766 18.71 -45.75 -20.30
N SER A 767 19.26 -44.82 -19.53
CA SER A 767 19.97 -45.10 -18.28
C SER A 767 18.99 -44.96 -17.13
N ARG A 768 18.70 -46.06 -16.45
CA ARG A 768 17.69 -46.17 -15.39
C ARG A 768 18.33 -46.49 -14.05
N TYR A 769 18.24 -45.58 -13.09
CA TYR A 769 18.43 -45.93 -11.68
C TYR A 769 17.09 -46.41 -11.09
N THR A 770 17.09 -47.51 -10.34
CA THR A 770 15.87 -48.10 -9.76
C THR A 770 16.12 -48.75 -8.39
N SER A 771 15.08 -48.84 -7.56
CA SER A 771 15.07 -49.67 -6.35
C SER A 771 14.57 -51.11 -6.58
N SER A 772 14.14 -51.47 -7.80
CA SER A 772 13.48 -52.75 -8.09
C SER A 772 14.45 -53.80 -8.63
N ASP A 773 14.23 -55.07 -8.28
CA ASP A 773 15.06 -56.21 -8.69
C ASP A 773 14.91 -56.58 -10.17
N ASP A 774 13.80 -56.18 -10.79
CA ASP A 774 13.54 -56.31 -12.23
C ASP A 774 13.83 -55.02 -13.02
N GLY A 775 13.93 -53.88 -12.33
CA GLY A 775 14.02 -52.53 -12.90
C GLY A 775 12.73 -51.94 -13.50
N ASN A 776 11.55 -52.42 -13.13
CA ASN A 776 10.25 -51.90 -13.63
C ASN A 776 9.51 -50.94 -12.67
N SER A 777 9.93 -50.83 -11.42
CA SER A 777 9.27 -50.00 -10.39
C SER A 777 10.25 -49.02 -9.75
N ASN A 778 9.76 -47.91 -9.21
CA ASN A 778 10.52 -46.90 -8.45
C ASN A 778 11.87 -46.55 -9.11
N TYR A 779 11.80 -45.75 -10.17
CA TYR A 779 12.94 -45.50 -11.05
C TYR A 779 13.07 -44.04 -11.50
N SER A 780 14.30 -43.67 -11.86
CA SER A 780 14.69 -42.38 -12.45
C SER A 780 15.42 -42.68 -13.76
N ASP A 781 14.89 -42.18 -14.87
CA ASP A 781 15.39 -42.44 -16.22
C ASP A 781 16.08 -41.22 -16.81
N TYR A 782 17.23 -41.42 -17.44
CA TYR A 782 17.77 -40.53 -18.45
C TYR A 782 17.59 -41.14 -19.83
N TRP A 783 16.88 -40.44 -20.71
CA TRP A 783 16.66 -40.84 -22.11
C TRP A 783 17.67 -40.10 -22.98
N PHE A 784 18.71 -40.79 -23.46
CA PHE A 784 19.65 -40.21 -24.41
C PHE A 784 18.94 -39.97 -25.76
N SER A 785 19.46 -39.06 -26.59
CA SER A 785 18.94 -38.90 -27.96
C SER A 785 19.01 -40.23 -28.73
N PRO A 786 18.00 -40.57 -29.56
CA PRO A 786 18.08 -41.69 -30.48
C PRO A 786 19.35 -41.63 -31.35
N GLN A 787 19.87 -42.80 -31.71
CA GLN A 787 21.13 -42.98 -32.42
C GLN A 787 20.85 -43.63 -33.78
N GLU A 788 21.10 -42.89 -34.86
CA GLU A 788 20.95 -43.42 -36.23
C GLU A 788 22.05 -44.46 -36.52
N PHE A 789 21.64 -45.70 -36.78
CA PHE A 789 22.55 -46.70 -37.35
C PHE A 789 22.67 -46.51 -38.86
N ASN A 790 23.86 -46.08 -39.31
CA ASN A 790 24.21 -46.03 -40.72
C ASN A 790 24.51 -47.44 -41.26
N PHE A 791 23.46 -48.20 -41.59
CA PHE A 791 23.57 -49.55 -42.17
C PHE A 791 24.27 -49.50 -43.52
N VAL A 792 25.39 -50.20 -43.64
CA VAL A 792 26.24 -50.16 -44.83
C VAL A 792 25.73 -51.17 -45.85
N ASN A 793 25.66 -50.73 -47.10
CA ASN A 793 25.48 -51.55 -48.30
C ASN A 793 26.42 -50.99 -49.37
N ALA A 794 27.68 -51.41 -49.31
CA ALA A 794 28.78 -50.87 -50.09
C ALA A 794 29.51 -51.98 -50.84
N GLY A 795 30.07 -51.66 -52.01
CA GLY A 795 30.70 -52.66 -52.86
C GLY A 795 31.38 -52.08 -54.08
N TYR A 796 32.16 -52.93 -54.74
CA TYR A 796 32.88 -52.60 -55.95
C TYR A 796 32.89 -53.80 -56.90
N LEU A 797 33.00 -53.53 -58.20
CA LEU A 797 33.28 -54.56 -59.21
C LEU A 797 34.76 -54.49 -59.56
N ASP A 798 35.51 -55.51 -59.15
CA ASP A 798 36.90 -55.70 -59.60
C ASP A 798 36.92 -56.04 -61.10
N GLU A 799 35.86 -56.67 -61.62
CA GLU A 799 35.70 -57.04 -63.02
C GLU A 799 34.24 -56.92 -63.51
N PHE A 800 34.09 -56.45 -64.76
CA PHE A 800 32.84 -56.43 -65.51
C PHE A 800 33.17 -56.43 -67.02
N SER A 801 33.60 -57.58 -67.55
CA SER A 801 34.31 -57.73 -68.84
C SER A 801 33.57 -58.69 -69.78
N GLU A 802 33.57 -58.46 -71.10
CA GLU A 802 33.22 -59.52 -72.06
C GLU A 802 34.49 -60.35 -72.33
N ASN A 803 34.39 -61.67 -72.25
CA ASN A 803 35.51 -62.61 -72.40
C ASN A 803 35.57 -63.23 -73.81
N ASP A 804 36.61 -64.04 -74.08
CA ASP A 804 36.85 -64.63 -75.41
C ASP A 804 35.74 -65.60 -75.87
N ASP A 805 34.93 -66.15 -74.95
CA ASP A 805 33.76 -67.00 -75.24
C ASP A 805 32.45 -66.19 -75.43
N GLY A 806 32.47 -64.86 -75.25
CA GLY A 806 31.31 -63.97 -75.39
C GLY A 806 30.36 -63.93 -74.19
N GLU A 807 30.83 -64.36 -73.01
CA GLU A 807 30.14 -64.14 -71.74
C GLU A 807 30.66 -62.87 -71.03
N ILE A 808 29.82 -62.24 -70.21
CA ILE A 808 30.27 -61.18 -69.31
C ILE A 808 30.73 -61.80 -67.99
N ASP A 809 32.01 -61.74 -67.69
CA ASP A 809 32.56 -62.06 -66.38
C ASP A 809 32.37 -60.89 -65.40
N VAL A 810 32.02 -61.22 -64.15
CA VAL A 810 31.63 -60.30 -63.09
C VAL A 810 32.26 -60.75 -61.77
N THR A 811 33.27 -60.02 -61.32
CA THR A 811 33.94 -60.26 -60.01
C THR A 811 33.89 -58.99 -59.18
N GLY A 812 33.68 -59.12 -57.88
CA GLY A 812 33.56 -57.97 -56.99
C GLY A 812 33.35 -58.32 -55.52
N TRP A 813 32.89 -57.34 -54.75
CA TRP A 813 32.45 -57.52 -53.37
C TRP A 813 31.24 -56.65 -53.04
N ASN A 814 30.43 -57.09 -52.09
CA ASN A 814 29.36 -56.30 -51.48
C ASN A 814 29.27 -56.58 -49.97
N ALA A 815 29.77 -55.62 -49.18
CA ALA A 815 29.66 -55.58 -47.73
C ALA A 815 28.33 -54.92 -47.35
N ASN A 816 27.44 -55.68 -46.72
CA ASN A 816 26.04 -55.35 -46.51
C ASN A 816 25.56 -55.85 -45.13
N ASP A 817 25.10 -54.98 -44.25
CA ASP A 817 24.66 -55.37 -42.90
C ASP A 817 23.39 -56.23 -42.90
N PHE A 818 22.49 -56.04 -43.88
CA PHE A 818 21.28 -56.83 -44.03
C PHE A 818 21.56 -58.28 -44.43
N SER A 819 22.75 -58.62 -44.93
CA SER A 819 23.15 -60.00 -45.29
C SER A 819 23.06 -60.99 -44.13
N SER A 820 23.04 -60.50 -42.88
CA SER A 820 22.71 -61.26 -41.67
C SER A 820 21.32 -61.90 -41.71
N SER A 821 20.30 -61.16 -42.14
CA SER A 821 18.93 -61.65 -42.42
C SER A 821 18.79 -62.22 -43.83
N TYR A 822 19.50 -61.63 -44.78
CA TYR A 822 19.33 -61.82 -46.21
C TYR A 822 20.39 -62.79 -46.77
N ASN A 823 20.30 -64.03 -46.30
CA ASN A 823 21.34 -65.07 -46.46
C ASN A 823 21.57 -65.62 -47.89
N LYS A 824 20.91 -65.07 -48.92
CA LYS A 824 21.13 -65.44 -50.33
C LYS A 824 21.63 -64.24 -51.11
N HIS A 825 22.74 -64.44 -51.82
CA HIS A 825 23.34 -63.42 -52.67
C HIS A 825 23.04 -63.72 -54.13
N TYR A 826 22.28 -62.84 -54.79
CA TYR A 826 22.07 -62.88 -56.23
C TYR A 826 22.88 -61.78 -56.90
N VAL A 827 23.58 -62.14 -57.97
CA VAL A 827 24.09 -61.20 -58.95
C VAL A 827 23.08 -61.15 -60.09
N ILE A 828 22.68 -59.96 -60.49
CA ILE A 828 21.65 -59.73 -61.51
C ILE A 828 22.25 -58.90 -62.63
N LEU A 829 22.22 -59.42 -63.86
CA LEU A 829 22.50 -58.66 -65.08
C LEU A 829 21.22 -57.92 -65.50
N PHE A 830 21.28 -56.59 -65.50
CA PHE A 830 20.15 -55.71 -65.77
C PHE A 830 20.44 -54.82 -66.98
N ASP A 831 19.53 -54.81 -67.95
CA ASP A 831 19.56 -53.93 -69.11
C ASP A 831 19.00 -52.55 -68.73
N ALA A 832 19.90 -51.59 -68.54
CA ALA A 832 19.58 -50.20 -68.23
C ALA A 832 19.06 -49.41 -69.45
N THR A 833 19.20 -49.93 -70.67
CA THR A 833 18.59 -49.35 -71.89
C THR A 833 17.11 -49.70 -71.99
N THR A 834 16.68 -50.91 -71.61
CA THR A 834 15.26 -51.31 -71.64
C THR A 834 14.56 -51.33 -70.27
N GLY A 835 15.30 -51.14 -69.18
CA GLY A 835 14.77 -51.14 -67.81
C GLY A 835 14.35 -52.52 -67.32
N LYS A 836 15.03 -53.59 -67.78
CA LYS A 836 14.64 -54.98 -67.54
C LYS A 836 15.79 -55.83 -67.07
N GLU A 837 15.49 -56.80 -66.21
CA GLU A 837 16.42 -57.89 -65.92
C GLU A 837 16.66 -58.75 -67.17
N VAL A 838 17.92 -59.13 -67.39
CA VAL A 838 18.35 -60.06 -68.43
C VAL A 838 18.46 -61.48 -67.84
N ALA A 839 19.13 -61.60 -66.70
CA ALA A 839 19.34 -62.84 -65.97
C ALA A 839 19.77 -62.57 -64.52
N ARG A 840 19.60 -63.57 -63.64
CA ARG A 840 20.19 -63.60 -62.29
C ARG A 840 20.86 -64.94 -62.02
N LYS A 841 21.92 -64.92 -61.21
CA LYS A 841 22.58 -66.12 -60.66
C LYS A 841 22.69 -65.97 -59.14
N LEU A 842 22.31 -67.02 -58.41
CA LEU A 842 22.65 -67.16 -56.99
C LEU A 842 24.16 -67.46 -56.91
N VAL A 843 24.90 -66.70 -56.11
CA VAL A 843 26.36 -66.84 -55.96
C VAL A 843 26.73 -67.18 -54.52
N PRO A 844 27.78 -67.99 -54.30
CA PRO A 844 28.41 -68.10 -52.98
C PRO A 844 29.32 -66.89 -52.71
N THR A 845 29.36 -66.41 -51.47
CA THR A 845 30.40 -65.46 -51.05
C THR A 845 31.62 -66.17 -50.48
N PHE A 846 32.79 -65.52 -50.60
CA PHE A 846 34.06 -66.04 -50.10
C PHE A 846 34.89 -64.95 -49.42
N GLY A 847 36.00 -65.37 -48.78
CA GLY A 847 36.79 -64.55 -47.85
C GLY A 847 37.26 -63.20 -48.43
N SER A 848 37.26 -62.17 -47.60
CA SER A 848 37.45 -60.76 -48.01
C SER A 848 38.22 -59.97 -46.95
N ASN A 849 39.36 -60.51 -46.53
CA ASN A 849 40.17 -59.91 -45.45
C ASN A 849 40.74 -58.53 -45.84
N ASP A 850 40.82 -58.24 -47.14
CA ASP A 850 41.09 -56.92 -47.71
C ASP A 850 39.96 -55.93 -47.42
N VAL A 851 38.71 -56.29 -47.74
CA VAL A 851 37.53 -55.42 -47.54
C VAL A 851 37.30 -55.14 -46.06
N TYR A 852 37.38 -56.18 -45.21
CA TYR A 852 37.29 -56.04 -43.75
C TYR A 852 38.30 -55.00 -43.23
N ASN A 853 39.56 -55.06 -43.67
CA ASN A 853 40.60 -54.13 -43.22
C ASN A 853 40.52 -52.74 -43.87
N ALA A 854 39.82 -52.57 -44.99
CA ALA A 854 39.70 -51.32 -45.74
C ALA A 854 38.69 -50.30 -45.15
N GLY A 855 38.31 -50.45 -43.87
CA GLY A 855 37.37 -49.56 -43.17
C GLY A 855 35.97 -50.14 -42.94
N TYR A 856 35.70 -51.37 -43.41
CA TYR A 856 34.41 -52.04 -43.28
C TYR A 856 34.34 -53.02 -42.10
N GLN A 857 35.25 -52.94 -41.12
CA GLN A 857 35.37 -53.88 -39.99
C GLN A 857 34.06 -54.11 -39.21
N ASN A 858 33.19 -53.08 -39.15
CA ASN A 858 31.93 -53.13 -38.42
C ASN A 858 30.76 -53.70 -39.25
N VAL A 859 30.94 -53.92 -40.55
CA VAL A 859 29.89 -54.37 -41.47
C VAL A 859 29.80 -55.90 -41.48
N TYR A 860 28.61 -56.45 -41.26
CA TYR A 860 28.38 -57.85 -40.86
C TYR A 860 29.15 -58.91 -41.67
N ASN A 861 29.07 -58.86 -43.00
CA ASN A 861 29.70 -59.85 -43.89
C ASN A 861 31.02 -59.36 -44.52
N SER A 862 31.61 -58.25 -44.08
CA SER A 862 32.79 -57.64 -44.72
C SER A 862 34.02 -58.56 -44.80
N ASN A 863 34.09 -59.62 -44.00
CA ASN A 863 35.12 -60.66 -44.07
C ASN A 863 34.79 -61.81 -45.06
N LYS A 864 33.58 -61.85 -45.63
CA LYS A 864 33.03 -62.85 -46.55
C LYS A 864 32.03 -62.20 -47.54
N CYS A 865 32.46 -61.16 -48.24
CA CYS A 865 31.61 -60.34 -49.12
C CYS A 865 31.98 -60.41 -50.61
N ARG A 866 33.11 -61.05 -50.95
CA ARG A 866 33.58 -61.24 -52.33
C ARG A 866 32.76 -62.29 -53.07
N PHE A 867 32.52 -62.05 -54.35
CA PHE A 867 31.74 -62.90 -55.26
C PHE A 867 32.36 -62.91 -56.66
N THR A 868 32.06 -63.96 -57.43
CA THR A 868 32.37 -64.04 -58.87
C THR A 868 31.30 -64.84 -59.60
N THR A 869 30.95 -64.44 -60.82
CA THR A 869 30.02 -65.16 -61.71
C THR A 869 30.15 -64.63 -63.14
N ASN A 870 29.40 -65.21 -64.08
CA ASN A 870 29.39 -64.76 -65.47
C ASN A 870 27.99 -64.80 -66.11
N PHE A 871 27.81 -64.20 -67.29
CA PHE A 871 26.54 -64.17 -68.02
C PHE A 871 26.73 -64.18 -69.54
N SER A 872 26.28 -65.22 -70.23
CA SER A 872 26.22 -65.27 -71.71
C SER A 872 25.34 -64.13 -72.26
N ILE A 873 25.85 -63.33 -73.21
CA ILE A 873 25.07 -62.22 -73.81
C ILE A 873 24.20 -62.76 -74.96
N PRO A 874 22.86 -62.66 -74.91
CA PRO A 874 22.04 -62.88 -76.10
C PRO A 874 22.36 -61.81 -77.15
N ALA A 875 22.73 -62.20 -78.37
CA ALA A 875 23.23 -61.29 -79.43
C ALA A 875 22.36 -60.04 -79.68
N LYS A 876 21.05 -60.10 -79.39
CA LYS A 876 20.11 -58.98 -79.40
C LYS A 876 20.38 -57.85 -78.38
N LEU A 877 21.38 -57.99 -77.50
CA LEU A 877 21.76 -57.00 -76.47
C LEU A 877 23.13 -56.35 -76.72
N LYS A 878 23.86 -56.69 -77.79
CA LYS A 878 25.08 -55.94 -78.14
C LYS A 878 24.71 -54.48 -78.47
N GLY A 879 25.47 -53.55 -77.92
CA GLY A 879 25.18 -52.12 -77.92
C GLY A 879 24.24 -51.62 -76.81
N HIS A 880 23.64 -52.50 -76.00
CA HIS A 880 22.85 -52.07 -74.83
C HIS A 880 23.74 -51.63 -73.66
N SER A 881 23.20 -50.78 -72.79
CA SER A 881 23.82 -50.37 -71.54
C SER A 881 23.45 -51.36 -70.44
N LEU A 882 24.38 -52.23 -70.06
CA LEU A 882 24.17 -53.29 -69.08
C LEU A 882 24.78 -52.89 -67.73
N ARG A 883 24.12 -53.23 -66.62
CA ARG A 883 24.64 -53.03 -65.26
C ARG A 883 24.45 -54.28 -64.41
N ILE A 884 25.22 -54.35 -63.33
CA ILE A 884 25.06 -55.39 -62.31
C ILE A 884 24.29 -54.83 -61.12
N ILE A 885 23.38 -55.64 -60.57
CA ILE A 885 22.82 -55.48 -59.24
C ILE A 885 23.38 -56.61 -58.37
N SER A 886 23.95 -56.28 -57.22
CA SER A 886 24.27 -57.25 -56.18
C SER A 886 23.17 -57.19 -55.13
N ARG A 887 22.32 -58.22 -55.10
CA ARG A 887 21.16 -58.35 -54.23
C ARG A 887 21.44 -59.34 -53.11
N TYR A 888 21.36 -58.90 -51.85
CA TYR A 888 21.14 -59.82 -50.73
C TYR A 888 19.63 -59.96 -50.51
N THR A 889 19.13 -61.18 -50.31
CA THR A 889 17.70 -61.47 -50.10
C THR A 889 17.50 -62.68 -49.20
N SER A 890 16.35 -62.76 -48.52
CA SER A 890 15.91 -64.00 -47.86
C SER A 890 15.10 -64.93 -48.79
N SER A 891 14.55 -64.45 -49.90
CA SER A 891 13.69 -65.25 -50.79
C SER A 891 14.46 -66.25 -51.66
N ASN A 892 13.89 -67.44 -51.85
CA ASN A 892 14.46 -68.51 -52.70
C ASN A 892 14.44 -68.20 -54.21
N ASP A 893 13.65 -67.21 -54.64
CA ASP A 893 13.65 -66.71 -56.03
C ASP A 893 14.42 -65.39 -56.19
N GLY A 894 14.70 -64.69 -55.09
CA GLY A 894 15.32 -63.37 -55.03
C GLY A 894 14.42 -62.18 -55.40
N ASN A 895 13.09 -62.31 -55.41
CA ASN A 895 12.16 -61.21 -55.77
C ASN A 895 11.58 -60.39 -54.61
N SER A 896 11.72 -60.84 -53.35
CA SER A 896 11.17 -60.16 -52.17
C SER A 896 12.21 -60.05 -51.04
N ASN A 897 11.96 -59.18 -50.07
CA ASN A 897 12.77 -59.00 -48.85
C ASN A 897 14.27 -58.94 -49.14
N TYR A 898 14.70 -57.83 -49.76
CA TYR A 898 16.03 -57.70 -50.35
C TYR A 898 16.69 -56.33 -50.12
N SER A 899 18.02 -56.32 -50.19
CA SER A 899 18.89 -55.14 -50.16
C SER A 899 19.76 -55.16 -51.42
N ASP A 900 19.63 -54.13 -52.25
CA ASP A 900 20.29 -54.03 -53.56
C ASP A 900 21.43 -53.02 -53.55
N LEU A 901 22.61 -53.42 -54.03
CA LEU A 901 23.64 -52.49 -54.51
C LEU A 901 23.62 -52.45 -56.04
N TRP A 902 23.43 -51.27 -56.60
CA TRP A 902 23.33 -51.05 -58.04
C TRP A 902 24.61 -50.45 -58.61
N PHE A 903 25.42 -51.26 -59.30
CA PHE A 903 26.68 -50.79 -59.89
C PHE A 903 26.47 -49.90 -61.13
N ALA A 904 27.51 -49.19 -61.55
CA ALA A 904 27.48 -48.35 -62.74
C ALA A 904 27.26 -49.19 -64.02
N PRO A 905 26.53 -48.68 -65.02
CA PRO A 905 26.34 -49.37 -66.29
C PRO A 905 27.56 -49.28 -67.20
N LYS A 906 27.72 -50.27 -68.09
CA LYS A 906 28.76 -50.36 -69.14
C LYS A 906 28.09 -50.80 -70.44
N VAL A 907 28.54 -50.25 -71.57
CA VAL A 907 28.09 -50.67 -72.91
C VAL A 907 29.08 -51.68 -73.47
N PHE A 908 28.57 -52.83 -73.89
CA PHE A 908 29.31 -53.90 -74.56
C PHE A 908 28.98 -53.84 -76.06
N ARG A 909 29.95 -54.16 -76.94
CA ARG A 909 29.88 -53.85 -78.39
C ARG A 909 29.78 -55.08 -79.27
#